data_AF-A0A484PF66-F1
#
_entry.id   AF-A0A484PF66-F1
#
_cell.length_a   1.000
_cell.length_b   1.000
_cell.length_c   1.000
_cell.angle_alpha   90.00
_cell.angle_beta   90.00
_cell.angle_gamma   90.00
#
_symmetry.space_group_name_H-M   'P 1'
#
loop_
_entity.id
_entity.type
_entity.pdbx_description
1 polymer ?
#
loop_
_entity_poly.entity_id
_entity_poly.type
_entity_poly.pdbx_seq_one_letter_code
_entity_poly.pdbx_strand_id
1 'polypeptide(L)'
;MARALETLHARTGAGHADAPTPRRTRVVEIGAAGIGAAGFGASLGDWADYRAITLDEAGPAQLAALAGAPRQDGSAKPDPAADTPPAHDLAIVHGVFASWREALDTLQAVEASLAPDGTLLFIGHHPARWLDFVCGTRPDWWVEDTAEADNAAGAPRSLQQSASAWQASLAARGWRALEQVDAEDDSLGGCFLLLAQRDPCAQSPAVMAPGATTRCLILAADTASALAGSLASHLTALGVSVRVQDCDTADTVPTAIEAARQALGGLESLVYLPGVPGAHLPAADVVACRARHCHIAAHLARHAGALASPPACWLLTQGVYGASPRGPRTLGETGNAALWAFGRTLMNEMPGLPLRMADLPLEGEDAPAVLAALALSLGAPDAETELVFGPGGERQAPRLRPARQVDRPATADTAWRLGFAQPGQLGNLAWEPVNATPPGKGEIEVAVHATGLNFRDLMYALGMLSDEALENGFTGPALGLEFAGVVTRVGPQVTDFRQGDAVAGFGPHSFGTRMRTTTEACAVMPRGLAFEAAATIPSTFFTVYYALHHLARLEPGEAVLIHGATGGVGLAAIQIARWRGARIHATAGSPEKRDFLRLMGITDIHDSRSLAFADDILAATGGEGVDVVLNSLAGEAVNRNLRVLKPFGRHIELGKRDFYDNTRIGLRPFRNNISYFGVDADQLMHLRPALTRRLYGELMTLFDTGVLHPLPYRAFAADDVVEAFRHMQQASHIGKIVVHYRDGIHAAAAPAAPQGSAWKPDPSATYLVTGGLRGFGLRTAQWLAERGARHLALASRSGTLDDEAHAIVAALRSQGVSVWTTACDIAAADQVSALLDHIGARLPALAGIVHAATLYDDGLAASLDASRIAAAMAPKVLGAWHLHEQTQARGIALSLFVMYSSATTLFGNAGQGSYVAANGWMEALARHRRDIGLPAVCLRWGAIADAGFLARHPATREALLQRMGGAALPAADALAAMAQALDEGTPDPAILALDGKRLAGTLPLAATPRFALLSPPGGDAGEGAAVPREDLPALARTLPDAALQEKLLELLRHEIGQILHLPATRIDAARPLNDLGLDSLMGVELTVALEARTGVRLPPGAVAGQASPEKLARRIGAALRGEGGSGQGSDDTGQDAAPGAALPSADAAQLPGAAQAPRVMP
;
A
#
# COMPACT_ATOMS: atom_id res chain seq x y z
N MET A 1 23.01 -6.24 11.60
CA MET A 1 22.27 -5.49 12.66
C MET A 1 20.75 -5.65 12.52
N ALA A 2 20.08 -5.15 11.46
CA ALA A 2 18.63 -5.28 11.28
C ALA A 2 18.11 -6.73 11.32
N ARG A 3 18.82 -7.65 10.65
CA ARG A 3 18.57 -9.10 10.75
C ARG A 3 18.64 -9.67 12.17
N ALA A 4 19.52 -9.15 13.01
CA ALA A 4 19.68 -9.59 14.39
C ALA A 4 18.49 -9.13 15.24
N LEU A 5 18.07 -7.88 15.04
CA LEU A 5 16.88 -7.28 15.66
C LEU A 5 15.60 -8.04 15.29
N GLU A 6 15.46 -8.45 14.03
CA GLU A 6 14.32 -9.25 13.55
C GLU A 6 14.25 -10.64 14.21
N THR A 7 15.39 -11.36 14.29
CA THR A 7 15.47 -12.65 14.98
C THR A 7 15.13 -12.54 16.47
N LEU A 8 15.50 -11.41 17.07
CA LEU A 8 15.35 -11.18 18.50
C LEU A 8 13.94 -10.72 18.88
N HIS A 9 13.29 -9.91 18.05
CA HIS A 9 11.87 -9.56 18.18
C HIS A 9 10.98 -10.80 18.02
N ALA A 10 11.31 -11.69 17.09
CA ALA A 10 10.57 -12.95 16.87
C ALA A 10 10.63 -13.91 18.07
N ARG A 11 11.74 -13.92 18.84
CA ARG A 11 11.90 -14.83 19.99
C ARG A 11 11.43 -14.23 21.32
N THR A 12 11.62 -12.94 21.55
CA THR A 12 11.20 -12.28 22.81
C THR A 12 9.69 -11.97 22.86
N GLY A 13 9.04 -11.75 21.70
CA GLY A 13 7.59 -11.55 21.62
C GLY A 13 6.75 -12.82 21.87
N ALA A 14 7.35 -14.01 21.78
CA ALA A 14 6.65 -15.30 21.87
C ALA A 14 6.49 -15.83 23.32
N GLY A 15 7.15 -15.23 24.30
CA GLY A 15 7.35 -15.87 25.60
C GLY A 15 6.31 -15.62 26.70
N HIS A 16 5.44 -14.59 26.63
CA HIS A 16 4.74 -14.09 27.84
C HIS A 16 3.23 -13.85 27.64
N ALA A 17 2.51 -14.84 27.12
CA ALA A 17 1.06 -14.75 26.86
C ALA A 17 0.15 -14.95 28.10
N ASP A 18 0.69 -15.31 29.27
CA ASP A 18 -0.11 -15.70 30.45
C ASP A 18 -0.16 -14.69 31.61
N ALA A 19 0.27 -13.43 31.41
CA ALA A 19 0.18 -12.39 32.44
C ALA A 19 -0.90 -11.33 32.13
N PRO A 20 -1.74 -10.91 33.11
CA PRO A 20 -2.89 -10.03 32.89
C PRO A 20 -2.57 -8.57 32.50
N THR A 21 -1.29 -8.25 32.29
CA THR A 21 -0.78 -6.99 31.72
C THR A 21 0.52 -7.29 30.96
N PRO A 22 0.72 -6.80 29.72
CA PRO A 22 1.93 -7.04 28.96
C PRO A 22 3.12 -6.38 29.68
N ARG A 23 4.02 -7.20 30.22
CA ARG A 23 5.25 -6.74 30.86
C ARG A 23 6.25 -6.35 29.76
N ARG A 24 6.73 -5.10 29.77
CA ARG A 24 7.74 -4.62 28.81
C ARG A 24 9.04 -5.42 28.97
N THR A 25 9.67 -5.81 27.87
CA THR A 25 10.93 -6.57 27.86
C THR A 25 12.07 -5.69 28.38
N ARG A 26 12.80 -6.12 29.41
CA ARG A 26 13.91 -5.33 29.97
C ARG A 26 15.20 -5.65 29.23
N VAL A 27 15.75 -4.66 28.54
CA VAL A 27 16.93 -4.77 27.70
C VAL A 27 18.07 -3.96 28.31
N VAL A 28 19.24 -4.57 28.43
CA VAL A 28 20.49 -3.84 28.69
C VAL A 28 21.43 -3.94 27.49
N GLU A 29 21.97 -2.82 27.05
CA GLU A 29 23.01 -2.76 26.02
C GLU A 29 24.32 -2.25 26.61
N ILE A 30 25.43 -2.92 26.31
CA ILE A 30 26.76 -2.62 26.81
C ILE A 30 27.72 -2.49 25.63
N GLY A 31 28.40 -1.35 25.52
CA GLY A 31 29.39 -1.10 24.46
C GLY A 31 30.44 -0.04 24.85
N ALA A 32 31.52 0.03 24.09
CA ALA A 32 32.59 1.02 24.31
C ALA A 32 32.19 2.43 23.84
N ALA A 33 32.81 3.47 24.43
CA ALA A 33 32.59 4.86 24.03
C ALA A 33 32.86 5.06 22.53
N GLY A 34 31.88 5.59 21.79
CA GLY A 34 31.95 5.81 20.34
C GLY A 34 31.50 4.63 19.46
N ILE A 35 31.34 3.43 20.03
CA ILE A 35 30.76 2.26 19.36
C ILE A 35 29.45 1.90 20.08
N GLY A 36 28.42 2.71 19.79
CA GLY A 36 27.06 2.19 19.64
C GLY A 36 26.21 1.86 20.86
N ALA A 37 26.59 2.17 22.11
CA ALA A 37 25.71 1.85 23.25
C ALA A 37 24.34 2.58 23.24
N ALA A 38 24.13 3.61 22.39
CA ALA A 38 22.89 4.40 22.35
C ALA A 38 22.06 4.24 21.06
N GLY A 39 22.45 3.33 20.16
CA GLY A 39 21.81 3.20 18.83
C GLY A 39 20.56 2.33 18.80
N PHE A 40 20.48 1.29 19.63
CA PHE A 40 19.38 0.33 19.60
C PHE A 40 18.10 0.84 20.26
N GLY A 41 18.21 1.66 21.31
CA GLY A 41 17.06 2.15 22.09
C GLY A 41 15.99 2.83 21.24
N ALA A 42 16.39 3.61 20.22
CA ALA A 42 15.47 4.29 19.30
C ALA A 42 14.67 3.32 18.40
N SER A 43 15.20 2.11 18.14
CA SER A 43 14.59 1.11 17.25
C SER A 43 13.66 0.13 17.97
N LEU A 44 13.71 0.08 19.30
CA LEU A 44 12.94 -0.87 20.11
C LEU A 44 11.53 -0.34 20.46
N GLY A 45 11.21 0.92 20.18
CA GLY A 45 9.86 1.48 20.38
C GLY A 45 9.31 1.30 21.81
N ASP A 46 7.98 1.21 21.95
CA ASP A 46 7.32 1.21 23.27
C ASP A 46 7.30 -0.14 23.99
N TRP A 47 7.73 -1.25 23.37
CA TRP A 47 7.58 -2.60 23.93
C TRP A 47 8.72 -3.06 24.85
N ALA A 48 9.78 -2.26 25.01
CA ALA A 48 10.94 -2.59 25.85
C ALA A 48 11.30 -1.48 26.85
N ASP A 49 11.77 -1.87 28.04
CA ASP A 49 12.46 -1.00 29.00
C ASP A 49 13.97 -1.11 28.71
N TYR A 50 14.57 -0.07 28.16
CA TYR A 50 15.93 -0.11 27.63
C TYR A 50 16.93 0.67 28.50
N ARG A 51 18.09 0.06 28.77
CA ARG A 51 19.21 0.65 29.50
C ARG A 51 20.50 0.51 28.70
N ALA A 52 21.17 1.62 28.45
CA ALA A 52 22.50 1.65 27.83
C ALA A 52 23.61 1.82 28.87
N ILE A 53 24.72 1.11 28.70
CA ILE A 53 25.93 1.20 29.53
C ILE A 53 27.11 1.39 28.61
N THR A 54 27.89 2.44 28.87
CA THR A 54 29.10 2.75 28.11
C THR A 54 30.33 2.36 28.93
N LEU A 55 31.22 1.57 28.33
CA LEU A 55 32.50 1.21 28.92
C LEU A 55 33.50 2.36 28.72
N ASP A 56 33.41 3.35 29.61
CA ASP A 56 34.36 4.47 29.77
C ASP A 56 34.97 4.48 31.20
N GLU A 57 35.58 5.58 31.66
CA GLU A 57 36.13 5.66 33.03
C GLU A 57 35.10 5.38 34.15
N ALA A 58 33.80 5.59 33.89
CA ALA A 58 32.71 5.27 34.81
C ALA A 58 32.13 3.85 34.61
N GLY A 59 32.52 3.15 33.54
CA GLY A 59 32.04 1.83 33.15
C GLY A 59 32.10 0.77 34.26
N PRO A 60 33.22 0.60 34.98
CA PRO A 60 33.31 -0.39 36.07
C PRO A 60 32.31 -0.14 37.22
N ALA A 61 32.02 1.13 37.53
CA ALA A 61 31.03 1.48 38.55
C ALA A 61 29.59 1.22 38.06
N GLN A 62 29.32 1.44 36.76
CA GLN A 62 28.02 1.13 36.14
C GLN A 62 27.79 -0.39 36.00
N LEU A 63 28.83 -1.15 35.66
CA LEU A 63 28.83 -2.62 35.65
C LEU A 63 28.61 -3.21 37.05
N ALA A 64 29.23 -2.63 38.09
CA ALA A 64 28.99 -3.05 39.47
C ALA A 64 27.55 -2.72 39.94
N ALA A 65 26.94 -1.66 39.41
CA ALA A 65 25.57 -1.26 39.73
C ALA A 65 24.47 -2.06 39.02
N LEU A 66 24.80 -2.87 38.00
CA LEU A 66 23.85 -3.79 37.34
C LEU A 66 23.22 -4.79 38.32
N ALA A 67 23.93 -5.13 39.40
CA ALA A 67 23.51 -6.15 40.37
C ALA A 67 22.61 -5.62 41.51
N GLY A 68 22.30 -4.30 41.60
CA GLY A 68 21.55 -3.83 42.78
C GLY A 68 21.10 -2.37 42.95
N ALA A 69 20.89 -1.56 41.90
CA ALA A 69 20.43 -0.17 42.10
C ALA A 69 19.03 0.14 41.51
N PRO A 70 18.13 0.83 42.26
CA PRO A 70 16.85 1.31 41.75
C PRO A 70 16.99 2.56 40.85
N ARG A 71 15.98 2.74 40.00
CA ARG A 71 15.75 3.74 38.94
C ARG A 71 16.45 5.11 39.13
N GLN A 72 17.10 5.58 38.06
CA GLN A 72 17.30 7.02 37.80
C GLN A 72 16.60 7.41 36.49
N ASP A 73 15.27 7.51 36.57
CA ASP A 73 14.47 8.11 35.52
C ASP A 73 13.56 9.11 36.21
N GLY A 74 13.87 10.40 36.03
CA GLY A 74 13.00 11.47 36.50
C GLY A 74 11.69 11.46 35.69
N SER A 75 10.69 10.70 36.16
CA SER A 75 9.24 10.98 36.02
C SER A 75 8.34 9.78 36.36
N ALA A 76 8.57 9.08 37.47
CA ALA A 76 7.49 8.37 38.17
C ALA A 76 7.95 7.97 39.57
N LYS A 77 7.15 8.29 40.61
CA LYS A 77 7.40 7.84 41.98
C LYS A 77 7.44 6.29 42.02
N PRO A 78 8.48 5.67 42.58
CA PRO A 78 8.50 4.22 42.78
C PRO A 78 7.58 3.81 43.94
N ASP A 79 6.89 2.69 43.75
CA ASP A 79 6.11 1.99 44.77
C ASP A 79 7.06 1.25 45.73
N PRO A 80 7.02 1.48 47.06
CA PRO A 80 8.00 0.92 48.01
C PRO A 80 7.81 -0.56 48.38
N ALA A 81 6.95 -1.31 47.69
CA ALA A 81 6.54 -2.66 48.11
C ALA A 81 7.11 -3.86 47.31
N ALA A 82 8.12 -3.69 46.44
CA ALA A 82 8.71 -4.80 45.68
C ALA A 82 10.15 -5.12 46.12
N ASP A 83 10.29 -6.11 47.00
CA ASP A 83 11.52 -6.48 47.70
C ASP A 83 12.46 -7.41 46.88
N THR A 84 12.64 -7.16 45.57
CA THR A 84 13.67 -7.81 44.75
C THR A 84 13.97 -7.01 43.47
N PRO A 85 15.24 -6.68 43.14
CA PRO A 85 15.56 -5.92 41.91
C PRO A 85 15.28 -6.75 40.65
N PRO A 86 14.86 -6.14 39.53
CA PRO A 86 14.50 -6.88 38.32
C PRO A 86 15.74 -7.37 37.55
N ALA A 87 15.83 -8.68 37.32
CA ALA A 87 16.75 -9.27 36.35
C ALA A 87 16.35 -8.87 34.89
N HIS A 88 17.30 -8.62 33.99
CA HIS A 88 17.06 -8.24 32.59
C HIS A 88 16.67 -9.46 31.75
N ASP A 89 15.81 -9.26 30.76
CA ASP A 89 15.32 -10.34 29.88
C ASP A 89 16.26 -10.52 28.66
N LEU A 90 16.96 -9.45 28.25
CA LEU A 90 17.95 -9.45 27.18
C LEU A 90 19.17 -8.59 27.54
N ALA A 91 20.37 -9.10 27.26
CA ALA A 91 21.60 -8.33 27.24
C ALA A 91 22.20 -8.28 25.83
N ILE A 92 22.55 -7.09 25.37
CA ILE A 92 23.27 -6.85 24.11
C ILE A 92 24.68 -6.41 24.48
N VAL A 93 25.70 -7.13 24.02
CA VAL A 93 27.10 -6.83 24.34
C VAL A 93 27.88 -6.65 23.04
N HIS A 94 28.46 -5.47 22.85
CA HIS A 94 29.39 -5.20 21.75
C HIS A 94 30.78 -5.71 22.14
N GLY A 95 31.31 -6.64 21.35
CA GLY A 95 32.57 -7.35 21.58
C GLY A 95 33.84 -6.52 21.35
N VAL A 96 33.78 -5.21 21.59
CA VAL A 96 34.91 -4.29 21.50
C VAL A 96 35.29 -3.85 22.90
N PHE A 97 36.39 -4.39 23.41
CA PHE A 97 36.87 -4.15 24.77
C PHE A 97 38.28 -3.56 24.75
N ALA A 98 38.63 -2.81 25.79
CA ALA A 98 39.99 -2.29 26.01
C ALA A 98 40.94 -3.38 26.51
N SER A 99 40.45 -4.42 27.19
CA SER A 99 41.27 -5.56 27.62
C SER A 99 40.47 -6.86 27.73
N TRP A 100 41.15 -8.00 27.74
CA TRP A 100 40.50 -9.31 27.93
C TRP A 100 39.82 -9.41 29.30
N ARG A 101 40.42 -8.77 30.31
CA ARG A 101 39.87 -8.69 31.66
C ARG A 101 38.55 -7.93 31.69
N GLU A 102 38.47 -6.79 30.99
CA GLU A 102 37.22 -6.02 30.86
C GLU A 102 36.11 -6.83 30.17
N ALA A 103 36.48 -7.64 29.17
CA ALA A 103 35.52 -8.53 28.50
C ALA A 103 34.96 -9.59 29.47
N LEU A 104 35.82 -10.21 30.29
CA LEU A 104 35.41 -11.19 31.29
C LEU A 104 34.56 -10.57 32.40
N ASP A 105 34.95 -9.39 32.90
CA ASP A 105 34.21 -8.65 33.93
C ASP A 105 32.83 -8.22 33.41
N THR A 106 32.74 -7.80 32.14
CA THR A 106 31.47 -7.45 31.48
C THR A 106 30.55 -8.66 31.36
N LEU A 107 31.06 -9.80 30.88
CA LEU A 107 30.27 -11.03 30.78
C LEU A 107 29.80 -11.52 32.16
N GLN A 108 30.62 -11.38 33.20
CA GLN A 108 30.24 -11.74 34.57
C GLN A 108 29.14 -10.83 35.13
N ALA A 109 29.20 -9.53 34.86
CA ALA A 109 28.15 -8.58 35.25
C ALA A 109 26.82 -8.87 34.53
N VAL A 110 26.89 -9.20 33.24
CA VAL A 110 25.72 -9.61 32.45
C VAL A 110 25.10 -10.88 33.01
N GLU A 111 25.91 -11.90 33.31
CA GLU A 111 25.48 -13.15 33.93
C GLU A 111 24.75 -12.96 35.26
N ALA A 112 25.20 -11.99 36.07
CA ALA A 112 24.57 -11.67 37.35
C ALA A 112 23.29 -10.84 37.20
N SER A 113 23.12 -10.17 36.06
CA SER A 113 22.03 -9.24 35.82
C SER A 113 20.85 -9.82 35.05
N LEU A 114 21.04 -10.94 34.34
CA LEU A 114 20.03 -11.57 33.49
C LEU A 114 19.07 -12.45 34.29
N ALA A 115 17.83 -12.53 33.81
CA ALA A 115 16.83 -13.47 34.31
C ALA A 115 17.29 -14.92 34.06
N PRO A 116 16.74 -15.91 34.81
CA PRO A 116 17.08 -17.33 34.61
C PRO A 116 16.90 -17.83 33.17
N ASP A 117 15.98 -17.23 32.41
CA ASP A 117 15.65 -17.45 31.00
C ASP A 117 16.17 -16.34 30.06
N GLY A 118 17.01 -15.43 30.59
CA GLY A 118 17.54 -14.29 29.88
C GLY A 118 18.45 -14.66 28.70
N THR A 119 18.35 -13.90 27.61
CA THR A 119 19.16 -14.10 26.40
C THR A 119 20.33 -13.12 26.34
N LEU A 120 21.48 -13.57 25.84
CA LEU A 120 22.63 -12.74 25.50
C LEU A 120 22.77 -12.67 23.98
N LEU A 121 22.84 -11.46 23.44
CA LEU A 121 23.28 -11.16 22.08
C LEU A 121 24.67 -10.55 22.13
N PHE A 122 25.68 -11.27 21.66
CA PHE A 122 27.06 -10.80 21.58
C PHE A 122 27.42 -10.45 20.13
N ILE A 123 27.93 -9.24 19.91
CA ILE A 123 28.28 -8.70 18.59
C ILE A 123 29.80 -8.64 18.48
N GLY A 124 30.42 -9.61 17.82
CA GLY A 124 31.87 -9.70 17.69
C GLY A 124 32.39 -9.34 16.30
N HIS A 125 33.71 -9.18 16.19
CA HIS A 125 34.42 -8.96 14.93
C HIS A 125 35.43 -10.07 14.69
N HIS A 126 35.44 -10.64 13.49
CA HIS A 126 36.44 -11.64 13.11
C HIS A 126 37.85 -11.04 13.13
N PRO A 127 38.89 -11.82 13.48
CA PRO A 127 40.26 -11.35 13.51
C PRO A 127 40.69 -10.75 12.16
N ALA A 128 41.19 -9.51 12.18
CA ALA A 128 41.62 -8.81 10.99
C ALA A 128 43.09 -8.36 11.11
N ARG A 129 43.96 -8.85 10.22
CA ARG A 129 45.41 -8.57 10.24
C ARG A 129 45.75 -7.08 10.18
N TRP A 130 44.94 -6.28 9.49
CA TRP A 130 45.15 -4.83 9.42
C TRP A 130 44.86 -4.14 10.75
N LEU A 131 43.91 -4.67 11.54
CA LEU A 131 43.60 -4.12 12.86
C LEU A 131 44.68 -4.51 13.87
N ASP A 132 45.23 -5.72 13.79
CA ASP A 132 46.43 -6.10 14.54
C ASP A 132 47.64 -5.22 14.20
N PHE A 133 47.80 -4.83 12.93
CA PHE A 133 48.85 -3.91 12.53
C PHE A 133 48.66 -2.50 13.13
N VAL A 134 47.42 -1.99 13.15
CA VAL A 134 47.11 -0.64 13.67
C VAL A 134 47.11 -0.59 15.19
N CYS A 135 46.46 -1.55 15.83
CA CYS A 135 46.22 -1.57 17.28
C CYS A 135 47.29 -2.36 18.06
N GLY A 136 48.11 -3.19 17.40
CA GLY A 136 49.12 -4.04 18.04
C GLY A 136 50.28 -3.31 18.73
N THR A 137 50.36 -1.99 18.62
CA THR A 137 51.29 -1.17 19.41
C THR A 137 50.80 -0.93 20.85
N ARG A 138 49.54 -1.22 21.13
CA ARG A 138 48.94 -1.15 22.46
C ARG A 138 49.32 -2.39 23.29
N PRO A 139 49.89 -2.23 24.51
CA PRO A 139 50.26 -3.36 25.36
C PRO A 139 49.08 -4.27 25.72
N ASP A 140 47.89 -3.68 25.84
CA ASP A 140 46.61 -4.31 26.19
C ASP A 140 45.88 -4.96 25.00
N TRP A 141 46.38 -4.80 23.77
CA TRP A 141 45.81 -5.42 22.56
C TRP A 141 46.04 -6.94 22.49
N TRP A 142 47.08 -7.42 23.16
CA TRP A 142 47.52 -8.81 23.12
C TRP A 142 47.13 -9.53 24.41
N VAL A 143 46.49 -10.70 24.28
CA VAL A 143 46.06 -11.54 25.39
C VAL A 143 47.24 -12.40 25.87
N GLU A 144 47.64 -12.23 27.12
CA GLU A 144 48.61 -13.10 27.79
C GLU A 144 47.93 -14.42 28.20
N ASP A 145 48.44 -15.55 27.72
CA ASP A 145 47.83 -16.87 27.92
C ASP A 145 48.24 -17.46 29.29
N THR A 146 47.27 -17.82 30.14
CA THR A 146 47.49 -18.57 31.40
C THR A 146 46.97 -20.00 31.38
N ALA A 147 46.59 -20.58 30.24
CA ALA A 147 46.24 -22.01 30.20
C ALA A 147 46.49 -22.66 28.82
N GLU A 148 47.50 -23.54 28.76
CA GLU A 148 47.92 -24.31 27.57
C GLU A 148 46.83 -25.25 27.02
N ALA A 149 46.68 -25.27 25.68
CA ALA A 149 46.83 -26.45 24.80
C ALA A 149 46.19 -26.19 23.42
N ASP A 150 46.92 -25.54 22.49
CA ASP A 150 46.81 -25.73 21.02
C ASP A 150 47.61 -24.72 20.16
N ASN A 151 48.42 -23.84 20.76
CA ASN A 151 49.25 -22.90 19.98
C ASN A 151 50.62 -23.49 19.62
N ALA A 152 50.72 -24.16 18.46
CA ALA A 152 51.98 -24.66 17.92
C ALA A 152 52.96 -23.57 17.43
N ALA A 153 52.70 -22.27 17.65
CA ALA A 153 53.49 -21.18 17.05
C ALA A 153 53.78 -19.95 17.93
N GLY A 154 53.46 -19.94 19.23
CA GLY A 154 53.90 -18.88 20.16
C GLY A 154 53.56 -17.42 19.76
N ALA A 155 52.61 -17.22 18.85
CA ALA A 155 52.23 -15.89 18.37
C ALA A 155 51.26 -15.23 19.37
N PRO A 156 51.44 -13.93 19.69
CA PRO A 156 50.53 -13.22 20.58
C PRO A 156 49.12 -13.18 19.97
N ARG A 157 48.10 -13.53 20.77
CA ARG A 157 46.69 -13.52 20.35
C ARG A 157 46.12 -12.12 20.57
N SER A 158 45.50 -11.51 19.56
CA SER A 158 44.87 -10.19 19.74
C SER A 158 43.52 -10.30 20.45
N LEU A 159 42.98 -9.17 20.93
CA LEU A 159 41.63 -9.11 21.51
C LEU A 159 40.52 -9.48 20.53
N GLN A 160 40.78 -9.48 19.22
CA GLN A 160 39.84 -9.98 18.21
C GLN A 160 39.87 -11.50 18.16
N GLN A 161 39.04 -12.14 18.96
CA GLN A 161 38.86 -13.59 18.94
C GLN A 161 37.83 -14.00 17.87
N SER A 162 38.04 -15.16 17.25
CA SER A 162 37.06 -15.75 16.34
C SER A 162 35.74 -16.05 17.05
N ALA A 163 34.65 -16.15 16.28
CA ALA A 163 33.36 -16.57 16.81
C ALA A 163 33.46 -17.90 17.59
N SER A 164 34.23 -18.87 17.09
CA SER A 164 34.47 -20.16 17.75
C SER A 164 35.18 -20.03 19.11
N ALA A 165 36.13 -19.09 19.25
CA ALA A 165 36.82 -18.85 20.52
C ALA A 165 35.88 -18.20 21.55
N TRP A 166 35.02 -17.27 21.11
CA TRP A 166 33.96 -16.71 21.97
C TRP A 166 32.91 -17.74 22.36
N GLN A 167 32.50 -18.61 21.44
CA GLN A 167 31.60 -19.73 21.74
C GLN A 167 32.23 -20.67 22.79
N ALA A 168 33.51 -21.02 22.66
CA ALA A 168 34.21 -21.83 23.65
C ALA A 168 34.30 -21.14 25.03
N SER A 169 34.56 -19.83 25.05
CA SER A 169 34.59 -19.04 26.29
C SER A 169 33.21 -18.98 26.98
N LEU A 170 32.14 -18.73 26.22
CA LEU A 170 30.78 -18.73 26.73
C LEU A 170 30.35 -20.13 27.20
N ALA A 171 30.68 -21.17 26.45
CA ALA A 171 30.40 -22.55 26.84
C ALA A 171 31.11 -22.96 28.14
N ALA A 172 32.37 -22.56 28.32
CA ALA A 172 33.13 -22.80 29.55
C ALA A 172 32.50 -22.11 30.77
N ARG A 173 31.72 -21.05 30.55
CA ARG A 173 30.97 -20.30 31.57
C ARG A 173 29.53 -20.80 31.74
N GLY A 174 29.16 -21.91 31.09
CA GLY A 174 27.86 -22.56 31.24
C GLY A 174 26.74 -22.06 30.34
N TRP A 175 27.06 -21.27 29.30
CA TRP A 175 26.10 -20.86 28.27
C TRP A 175 25.87 -21.96 27.22
N ARG A 176 24.66 -22.09 26.69
CA ARG A 176 24.24 -23.05 25.65
C ARG A 176 23.43 -22.35 24.54
N ALA A 177 23.08 -23.09 23.47
CA ALA A 177 22.37 -22.60 22.28
C ALA A 177 23.10 -21.47 21.50
N LEU A 178 24.41 -21.66 21.29
CA LEU A 178 25.33 -20.69 20.68
C LEU A 178 25.17 -20.60 19.15
N GLU A 179 24.06 -20.03 18.69
CA GLU A 179 23.81 -19.79 17.27
C GLU A 179 24.70 -18.64 16.76
N GLN A 180 25.50 -18.91 15.74
CA GLN A 180 26.31 -17.91 15.06
C GLN A 180 25.59 -17.41 13.80
N VAL A 181 25.51 -16.09 13.64
CA VAL A 181 25.05 -15.45 12.41
C VAL A 181 26.17 -14.55 11.88
N ASP A 182 26.76 -14.92 10.75
CA ASP A 182 27.75 -14.09 10.06
C ASP A 182 27.06 -13.02 9.19
N ALA A 183 27.63 -11.81 9.18
CA ALA A 183 27.03 -10.68 8.49
C ALA A 183 27.26 -10.67 6.97
N GLU A 184 28.29 -11.34 6.45
CA GLU A 184 28.62 -11.47 5.02
C GLU A 184 29.58 -12.66 4.77
N ASP A 185 29.46 -13.32 3.61
CA ASP A 185 30.12 -14.60 3.26
C ASP A 185 31.48 -14.44 2.56
N ASP A 186 32.06 -13.24 2.53
CA ASP A 186 33.33 -12.99 1.83
C ASP A 186 34.39 -12.35 2.74
N SER A 187 35.54 -13.01 2.77
CA SER A 187 36.61 -12.85 3.74
C SER A 187 37.32 -11.48 3.66
N LEU A 188 37.38 -10.76 4.80
CA LEU A 188 38.45 -9.87 5.32
C LEU A 188 37.88 -8.85 6.34
N GLY A 189 37.46 -9.32 7.53
CA GLY A 189 37.13 -8.45 8.69
C GLY A 189 35.64 -8.20 8.99
N GLY A 190 34.76 -9.15 8.68
CA GLY A 190 33.32 -9.05 8.98
C GLY A 190 32.96 -9.15 10.47
N CYS A 191 31.74 -8.74 10.83
CA CYS A 191 31.17 -8.97 12.16
C CYS A 191 30.38 -10.29 12.21
N PHE A 192 30.35 -10.89 13.39
CA PHE A 192 29.54 -12.06 13.70
C PHE A 192 28.65 -11.76 14.90
N LEU A 193 27.54 -12.48 14.98
CA LEU A 193 26.60 -12.39 16.10
C LEU A 193 26.56 -13.76 16.77
N LEU A 194 26.68 -13.79 18.09
CA LEU A 194 26.43 -14.98 18.90
C LEU A 194 25.20 -14.74 19.75
N LEU A 195 24.19 -15.59 19.56
CA LEU A 195 23.07 -15.67 20.48
C LEU A 195 23.38 -16.76 21.51
N ALA A 196 23.25 -16.47 22.80
CA ALA A 196 23.51 -17.41 23.88
C ALA A 196 22.37 -17.41 24.91
N GLN A 197 22.03 -18.57 25.44
CA GLN A 197 21.04 -18.74 26.50
C GLN A 197 21.61 -19.60 27.64
N ARG A 198 21.12 -19.42 28.86
CA ARG A 198 21.48 -20.27 30.00
C ARG A 198 20.43 -21.38 30.14
N ASP A 199 20.86 -22.60 30.50
CA ASP A 199 19.91 -23.70 30.75
C ASP A 199 18.88 -23.23 31.78
N PRO A 200 17.57 -23.19 31.45
CA PRO A 200 16.57 -23.20 32.49
C PRO A 200 16.81 -24.52 33.22
N CYS A 201 17.01 -24.46 34.54
CA CYS A 201 16.92 -25.63 35.39
C CYS A 201 15.79 -26.53 34.87
N ALA A 202 16.05 -27.84 34.75
CA ALA A 202 15.13 -28.89 34.35
C ALA A 202 13.74 -28.76 35.00
N GLN A 203 12.96 -27.80 34.51
CA GLN A 203 11.57 -27.64 34.79
C GLN A 203 10.92 -28.54 33.75
N SER A 204 10.47 -29.70 34.24
CA SER A 204 9.37 -30.41 33.60
C SER A 204 8.37 -29.39 33.07
N PRO A 205 7.83 -29.58 31.85
CA PRO A 205 6.88 -28.65 31.27
C PRO A 205 5.85 -28.32 32.33
N ALA A 206 5.60 -27.02 32.55
CA ALA A 206 4.58 -26.56 33.46
C ALA A 206 3.32 -27.39 33.17
N VAL A 207 3.01 -28.29 34.11
CA VAL A 207 1.80 -29.11 34.03
C VAL A 207 0.69 -28.11 33.91
N MET A 208 -0.02 -28.15 32.76
CA MET A 208 -1.23 -27.38 32.55
C MET A 208 -2.05 -27.41 33.83
N ALA A 209 -2.47 -26.25 34.33
CA ALA A 209 -3.31 -26.18 35.51
C ALA A 209 -4.47 -27.19 35.33
N PRO A 210 -4.62 -28.19 36.21
CA PRO A 210 -5.60 -29.25 36.01
C PRO A 210 -7.00 -28.65 36.13
N GLY A 211 -7.67 -28.45 35.00
CA GLY A 211 -9.00 -27.84 34.97
C GLY A 211 -9.70 -27.79 33.61
N ALA A 212 -8.99 -27.79 32.48
CA ALA A 212 -9.61 -27.79 31.14
C ALA A 212 -9.29 -29.09 30.40
N THR A 213 -10.22 -30.05 30.39
CA THR A 213 -10.14 -31.24 29.53
C THR A 213 -10.41 -30.83 28.09
N THR A 214 -9.36 -30.44 27.36
CA THR A 214 -9.43 -30.22 25.90
C THR A 214 -9.77 -31.54 25.21
N ARG A 215 -10.74 -31.56 24.30
CA ARG A 215 -11.15 -32.75 23.55
C ARG A 215 -10.77 -32.58 22.08
N CYS A 216 -10.06 -33.56 21.55
CA CYS A 216 -9.43 -33.50 20.23
C CYS A 216 -9.87 -34.67 19.35
N LEU A 217 -10.26 -34.37 18.11
CA LEU A 217 -10.45 -35.36 17.05
C LEU A 217 -9.26 -35.32 16.11
N ILE A 218 -8.63 -36.47 15.87
CA ILE A 218 -7.57 -36.63 14.86
C ILE A 218 -8.14 -37.45 13.70
N LEU A 219 -8.24 -36.85 12.53
CA LEU A 219 -8.59 -37.50 11.27
C LEU A 219 -7.32 -37.87 10.52
N ALA A 220 -7.08 -39.16 10.32
CA ALA A 220 -5.90 -39.67 9.62
C ALA A 220 -6.31 -40.31 8.29
N ALA A 221 -5.65 -39.98 7.19
CA ALA A 221 -5.83 -40.69 5.92
C ALA A 221 -4.78 -41.82 5.78
N ASP A 222 -5.20 -42.99 5.27
CA ASP A 222 -4.47 -44.23 4.96
C ASP A 222 -3.06 -44.42 5.58
N THR A 223 -2.07 -43.63 5.16
CA THR A 223 -0.65 -43.77 5.56
C THR A 223 -0.26 -43.00 6.82
N ALA A 224 -1.15 -42.18 7.37
CA ALA A 224 -0.88 -41.33 8.53
C ALA A 224 -1.23 -41.95 9.90
N SER A 225 -1.83 -43.14 9.94
CA SER A 225 -2.37 -43.70 11.20
C SER A 225 -1.30 -43.93 12.28
N ALA A 226 -0.06 -44.24 11.89
CA ALA A 226 1.07 -44.38 12.84
C ALA A 226 1.47 -43.04 13.49
N LEU A 227 1.56 -41.98 12.70
CA LEU A 227 1.84 -40.62 13.19
C LEU A 227 0.68 -40.09 14.05
N ALA A 228 -0.56 -40.36 13.62
CA ALA A 228 -1.76 -40.01 14.39
C ALA A 228 -1.80 -40.69 15.76
N GLY A 229 -1.44 -41.99 15.85
CA GLY A 229 -1.33 -42.71 17.11
C GLY A 229 -0.23 -42.16 18.04
N SER A 230 0.91 -41.78 17.46
CA SER A 230 2.02 -41.19 18.21
C SER A 230 1.66 -39.80 18.76
N LEU A 231 1.00 -38.96 17.95
CA LEU A 231 0.48 -37.66 18.36
C LEU A 231 -0.60 -37.80 19.44
N ALA A 232 -1.54 -38.74 19.28
CA ALA A 232 -2.59 -39.01 20.25
C ALA A 232 -2.00 -39.40 21.62
N SER A 233 -0.93 -40.18 21.64
CA SER A 233 -0.24 -40.59 22.87
C SER A 233 0.38 -39.39 23.59
N HIS A 234 1.02 -38.47 22.86
CA HIS A 234 1.60 -37.25 23.43
C HIS A 234 0.52 -36.29 23.96
N LEU A 235 -0.57 -36.10 23.21
CA LEU A 235 -1.70 -35.28 23.65
C LEU A 235 -2.39 -35.85 24.89
N THR A 236 -2.55 -37.18 24.96
CA THR A 236 -3.10 -37.86 26.15
C THR A 236 -2.20 -37.67 27.37
N ALA A 237 -0.87 -37.68 27.18
CA ALA A 237 0.09 -37.39 28.26
C ALA A 237 -0.01 -35.94 28.78
N LEU A 238 -0.47 -35.00 27.95
CA LEU A 238 -0.77 -33.61 28.33
C LEU A 238 -2.19 -33.44 28.91
N GLY A 239 -2.96 -34.52 29.10
CA GLY A 239 -4.31 -34.46 29.65
C GLY A 239 -5.43 -34.16 28.64
N VAL A 240 -5.14 -34.20 27.34
CA VAL A 240 -6.13 -34.01 26.26
C VAL A 240 -6.89 -35.32 26.01
N SER A 241 -8.22 -35.26 25.91
CA SER A 241 -9.04 -36.41 25.52
C SER A 241 -9.05 -36.55 24.00
N VAL A 242 -8.38 -37.57 23.47
CA VAL A 242 -8.18 -37.73 22.01
C VAL A 242 -9.01 -38.88 21.45
N ARG A 243 -9.63 -38.65 20.29
CA ARG A 243 -10.21 -39.71 19.45
C ARG A 243 -9.53 -39.69 18.09
N VAL A 244 -8.94 -40.81 17.69
CA VAL A 244 -8.37 -41.00 16.33
C VAL A 244 -9.40 -41.73 15.47
N GLN A 245 -9.60 -41.26 14.25
CA GLN A 245 -10.50 -41.88 13.28
C GLN A 245 -9.92 -41.79 11.87
N ASP A 246 -9.99 -42.90 11.13
CA ASP A 246 -9.54 -42.93 9.73
C ASP A 246 -10.52 -42.16 8.83
N CYS A 247 -9.98 -41.44 7.85
CA CYS A 247 -10.73 -40.52 6.98
C CYS A 247 -10.12 -40.44 5.58
N ASP A 248 -10.53 -41.37 4.71
CA ASP A 248 -10.04 -41.43 3.34
C ASP A 248 -10.93 -40.71 2.32
N THR A 249 -12.16 -40.35 2.70
CA THR A 249 -13.13 -39.64 1.85
C THR A 249 -13.77 -38.46 2.57
N ALA A 250 -14.17 -37.44 1.82
CA ALA A 250 -14.82 -36.25 2.36
C ALA A 250 -16.25 -36.54 2.89
N ASP A 251 -16.87 -37.64 2.43
CA ASP A 251 -18.23 -38.04 2.83
C ASP A 251 -18.30 -38.57 4.28
N THR A 252 -17.19 -39.05 4.84
CA THR A 252 -17.13 -39.56 6.22
C THR A 252 -16.81 -38.46 7.24
N VAL A 253 -16.41 -37.27 6.79
CA VAL A 253 -16.07 -36.14 7.69
C VAL A 253 -17.23 -35.72 8.59
N PRO A 254 -18.48 -35.54 8.09
CA PRO A 254 -19.59 -35.10 8.93
C PRO A 254 -19.93 -36.11 10.02
N THR A 255 -19.92 -37.40 9.67
CA THR A 255 -20.22 -38.48 10.62
C THR A 255 -19.09 -38.67 11.63
N ALA A 256 -17.83 -38.48 11.24
CA ALA A 256 -16.68 -38.50 12.14
C ALA A 256 -16.74 -37.36 13.18
N ILE A 257 -17.05 -36.13 12.76
CA ILE A 257 -17.20 -34.98 13.66
C ILE A 257 -18.31 -35.23 14.67
N GLU A 258 -19.48 -35.69 14.22
CA GLU A 258 -20.63 -35.93 15.10
C GLU A 258 -20.38 -37.10 16.07
N ALA A 259 -19.78 -38.20 15.59
CA ALA A 259 -19.41 -39.33 16.45
C ALA A 259 -18.38 -38.94 17.52
N ALA A 260 -17.43 -38.07 17.18
CA ALA A 260 -16.45 -37.56 18.14
C ALA A 260 -17.10 -36.65 19.20
N ARG A 261 -18.00 -35.75 18.79
CA ARG A 261 -18.73 -34.87 19.72
C ARG A 261 -19.57 -35.66 20.72
N GLN A 262 -20.25 -36.71 20.26
CA GLN A 262 -21.06 -37.58 21.12
C GLN A 262 -20.20 -38.36 22.10
N ALA A 263 -19.06 -38.90 21.64
CA ALA A 263 -18.17 -39.70 22.47
C ALA A 263 -17.37 -38.88 23.50
N LEU A 264 -16.94 -37.68 23.12
CA LEU A 264 -16.11 -36.81 23.96
C LEU A 264 -16.93 -35.82 24.79
N GLY A 265 -18.22 -35.63 24.47
CA GLY A 265 -19.10 -34.66 25.14
C GLY A 265 -18.85 -33.21 24.73
N GLY A 266 -18.22 -33.00 23.57
CA GLY A 266 -17.75 -31.70 23.05
C GLY A 266 -16.60 -31.89 22.06
N LEU A 267 -16.22 -30.83 21.35
CA LEU A 267 -15.06 -30.84 20.46
C LEU A 267 -14.42 -29.46 20.42
N GLU A 268 -13.23 -29.32 21.00
CA GLU A 268 -12.50 -28.06 21.07
C GLU A 268 -11.36 -28.00 20.03
N SER A 269 -10.83 -29.15 19.59
CA SER A 269 -9.76 -29.23 18.59
C SER A 269 -10.01 -30.34 17.56
N LEU A 270 -9.66 -30.09 16.30
CA LEU A 270 -9.77 -31.04 15.20
C LEU A 270 -8.49 -30.97 14.35
N VAL A 271 -7.77 -32.09 14.24
CA VAL A 271 -6.52 -32.20 13.49
C VAL A 271 -6.71 -33.12 12.29
N TYR A 272 -6.27 -32.70 11.10
CA TYR A 272 -6.28 -33.53 9.90
C TYR A 272 -4.87 -33.84 9.42
N LEU A 273 -4.58 -35.14 9.23
CA LEU A 273 -3.33 -35.67 8.71
C LEU A 273 -3.60 -36.36 7.36
N PRO A 274 -3.17 -35.76 6.23
CA PRO A 274 -3.43 -36.27 4.89
C PRO A 274 -2.60 -37.50 4.51
N GLY A 275 -1.51 -37.79 5.21
CA GLY A 275 -0.59 -38.86 4.84
C GLY A 275 0.22 -38.59 3.55
N VAL A 276 1.32 -39.34 3.40
CA VAL A 276 2.21 -39.30 2.23
C VAL A 276 1.97 -40.56 1.39
N PRO A 277 1.63 -40.44 0.08
CA PRO A 277 1.49 -41.54 -0.84
C PRO A 277 2.84 -42.21 -1.05
N GLY A 278 2.85 -43.53 -1.28
CA GLY A 278 4.08 -44.27 -1.58
C GLY A 278 4.81 -43.75 -2.82
N ALA A 279 6.13 -43.89 -2.83
CA ALA A 279 7.04 -43.39 -3.86
C ALA A 279 6.78 -43.90 -5.30
N HIS A 280 5.99 -44.96 -5.48
CA HIS A 280 5.80 -45.66 -6.75
C HIS A 280 4.39 -45.50 -7.37
N LEU A 281 3.56 -44.59 -6.86
CA LEU A 281 2.24 -44.36 -7.46
C LEU A 281 2.36 -43.62 -8.82
N PRO A 282 1.54 -43.98 -9.82
CA PRO A 282 1.42 -43.22 -11.06
C PRO A 282 1.12 -41.74 -10.80
N ALA A 283 1.65 -40.85 -11.66
CA ALA A 283 1.54 -39.42 -11.43
C ALA A 283 0.09 -38.92 -11.33
N ALA A 284 -0.80 -39.47 -12.15
CA ALA A 284 -2.24 -39.17 -12.11
C ALA A 284 -2.88 -39.55 -10.77
N ASP A 285 -2.49 -40.67 -10.18
CA ASP A 285 -3.01 -41.15 -8.89
C ASP A 285 -2.53 -40.26 -7.74
N VAL A 286 -1.31 -39.71 -7.83
CA VAL A 286 -0.82 -38.72 -6.87
C VAL A 286 -1.66 -37.44 -6.94
N VAL A 287 -1.97 -36.93 -8.14
CA VAL A 287 -2.82 -35.73 -8.29
C VAL A 287 -4.24 -35.97 -7.77
N ALA A 288 -4.83 -37.13 -8.08
CA ALA A 288 -6.12 -37.52 -7.53
C ALA A 288 -6.10 -37.60 -6.00
N CYS A 289 -5.02 -38.15 -5.42
CA CYS A 289 -4.79 -38.18 -3.98
C CYS A 289 -4.71 -36.77 -3.37
N ARG A 290 -4.00 -35.83 -4.00
CA ARG A 290 -3.91 -34.44 -3.51
C ARG A 290 -5.21 -33.68 -3.62
N ALA A 291 -5.94 -33.88 -4.70
CA ALA A 291 -7.27 -33.32 -4.87
C ALA A 291 -8.25 -33.83 -3.80
N ARG A 292 -8.17 -35.12 -3.46
CA ARG A 292 -8.97 -35.74 -2.38
C ARG A 292 -8.67 -35.10 -1.03
N HIS A 293 -7.40 -34.85 -0.68
CA HIS A 293 -7.06 -34.20 0.60
C HIS A 293 -7.54 -32.75 0.67
N CYS A 294 -7.47 -32.00 -0.44
CA CYS A 294 -8.04 -30.65 -0.51
C CYS A 294 -9.57 -30.70 -0.33
N HIS A 295 -10.23 -31.69 -0.92
CA HIS A 295 -11.67 -31.90 -0.79
C HIS A 295 -12.09 -32.28 0.65
N ILE A 296 -11.33 -33.16 1.31
CA ILE A 296 -11.52 -33.49 2.74
C ILE A 296 -11.36 -32.24 3.61
N ALA A 297 -10.31 -31.43 3.38
CA ALA A 297 -10.10 -30.20 4.13
C ALA A 297 -11.23 -29.17 3.93
N ALA A 298 -11.81 -29.08 2.73
CA ALA A 298 -12.98 -28.25 2.46
C ALA A 298 -14.22 -28.72 3.24
N HIS A 299 -14.48 -30.03 3.27
CA HIS A 299 -15.58 -30.61 4.04
C HIS A 299 -15.38 -30.41 5.55
N LEU A 300 -14.16 -30.63 6.02
CA LEU A 300 -13.79 -30.39 7.42
C LEU A 300 -14.08 -28.95 7.81
N ALA A 301 -13.58 -27.97 7.05
CA ALA A 301 -13.79 -26.57 7.34
C ALA A 301 -15.28 -26.19 7.33
N ARG A 302 -16.03 -26.68 6.34
CA ARG A 302 -17.48 -26.45 6.22
C ARG A 302 -18.26 -27.00 7.42
N HIS A 303 -17.99 -28.25 7.81
CA HIS A 303 -18.76 -28.93 8.86
C HIS A 303 -18.34 -28.51 10.26
N ALA A 304 -17.05 -28.26 10.49
CA ALA A 304 -16.56 -27.70 11.75
C ALA A 304 -17.04 -26.26 11.95
N GLY A 305 -17.02 -25.43 10.88
CA GLY A 305 -17.47 -24.04 10.93
C GLY A 305 -18.99 -23.88 11.10
N ALA A 306 -19.78 -24.90 10.75
CA ALA A 306 -21.23 -24.90 10.95
C ALA A 306 -21.66 -25.24 12.39
N LEU A 307 -20.73 -25.60 13.27
CA LEU A 307 -21.02 -25.87 14.68
C LEU A 307 -21.27 -24.57 15.44
N ALA A 308 -22.16 -24.61 16.45
CA ALA A 308 -22.43 -23.46 17.31
C ALA A 308 -21.18 -22.95 18.06
N SER A 309 -20.22 -23.84 18.31
CA SER A 309 -18.89 -23.53 18.84
C SER A 309 -17.86 -24.25 17.96
N PRO A 310 -17.30 -23.57 16.94
CA PRO A 310 -16.34 -24.19 16.02
C PRO A 310 -15.04 -24.60 16.75
N PRO A 311 -14.51 -25.81 16.54
CA PRO A 311 -13.24 -26.24 17.10
C PRO A 311 -12.06 -25.52 16.42
N ALA A 312 -10.91 -25.46 17.09
CA ALA A 312 -9.64 -25.12 16.48
C ALA A 312 -9.24 -26.20 15.47
N CYS A 313 -9.20 -25.85 14.19
CA CYS A 313 -8.88 -26.80 13.12
C CYS A 313 -7.41 -26.69 12.72
N TRP A 314 -6.73 -27.83 12.60
CA TRP A 314 -5.33 -27.92 12.22
C TRP A 314 -5.16 -28.80 11.00
N LEU A 315 -4.60 -28.26 9.92
CA LEU A 315 -4.17 -29.02 8.77
C LEU A 315 -2.67 -29.30 8.90
N LEU A 316 -2.30 -30.57 9.06
CA LEU A 316 -0.91 -30.97 9.15
C LEU A 316 -0.38 -31.34 7.76
N THR A 317 0.81 -30.85 7.42
CA THR A 317 1.55 -31.25 6.21
C THR A 317 2.91 -31.79 6.59
N GLN A 318 3.57 -32.45 5.64
CA GLN A 318 4.94 -32.92 5.79
C GLN A 318 5.78 -32.41 4.63
N GLY A 319 6.94 -31.82 4.93
CA GLY A 319 7.99 -31.49 3.97
C GLY A 319 7.67 -30.34 3.01
N VAL A 320 6.76 -29.42 3.32
CA VAL A 320 6.45 -28.26 2.47
C VAL A 320 7.59 -27.23 2.46
N TYR A 321 8.31 -27.05 3.57
CA TYR A 321 9.37 -26.04 3.71
C TYR A 321 10.78 -26.57 4.04
N GLY A 322 10.92 -27.78 4.60
CA GLY A 322 12.24 -28.36 4.89
C GLY A 322 12.99 -28.79 3.62
N ALA A 323 14.31 -28.97 3.68
CA ALA A 323 15.09 -29.67 2.64
C ALA A 323 15.11 -31.19 2.94
N SER A 324 15.18 -32.05 1.91
CA SER A 324 15.28 -33.51 2.12
C SER A 324 16.76 -33.94 2.14
N PRO A 325 17.27 -34.55 3.23
CA PRO A 325 18.64 -35.08 3.25
C PRO A 325 18.80 -36.39 2.44
N ARG A 326 17.72 -37.09 2.07
CA ARG A 326 17.71 -38.35 1.30
C ARG A 326 17.84 -38.20 -0.23
N GLY A 327 18.11 -37.01 -0.75
CA GLY A 327 18.22 -36.77 -2.20
C GLY A 327 16.88 -36.40 -2.86
N PRO A 328 16.68 -36.69 -4.16
CA PRO A 328 15.54 -36.18 -4.91
C PRO A 328 14.19 -36.64 -4.36
N ARG A 329 13.26 -35.69 -4.16
CA ARG A 329 11.89 -35.96 -3.75
C ARG A 329 11.08 -36.59 -4.87
N THR A 330 10.13 -37.42 -4.49
CA THR A 330 9.09 -37.93 -5.38
C THR A 330 7.95 -36.92 -5.56
N LEU A 331 7.14 -37.13 -6.61
CA LEU A 331 5.89 -36.39 -6.83
C LEU A 331 4.97 -36.45 -5.61
N GLY A 332 4.92 -37.62 -4.96
CA GLY A 332 4.15 -37.87 -3.74
C GLY A 332 4.58 -36.96 -2.60
N GLU A 333 5.86 -36.93 -2.26
CA GLU A 333 6.42 -36.12 -1.17
C GLU A 333 6.26 -34.61 -1.40
N THR A 334 6.42 -34.16 -2.66
CA THR A 334 6.21 -32.75 -3.05
C THR A 334 4.74 -32.33 -2.98
N GLY A 335 3.82 -33.30 -2.92
CA GLY A 335 2.37 -33.16 -3.01
C GLY A 335 1.68 -32.33 -1.92
N ASN A 336 2.24 -32.27 -0.71
CA ASN A 336 1.58 -31.64 0.44
C ASN A 336 1.49 -30.11 0.34
N ALA A 337 2.33 -29.49 -0.49
CA ALA A 337 2.29 -28.06 -0.76
C ALA A 337 0.96 -27.61 -1.40
N ALA A 338 0.26 -28.53 -2.10
CA ALA A 338 -1.07 -28.28 -2.64
C ALA A 338 -2.09 -28.02 -1.52
N LEU A 339 -2.11 -28.87 -0.49
CA LEU A 339 -3.02 -28.74 0.65
C LEU A 339 -2.68 -27.48 1.46
N TRP A 340 -1.39 -27.20 1.67
CA TRP A 340 -0.94 -26.00 2.36
C TRP A 340 -1.45 -24.72 1.68
N ALA A 341 -1.28 -24.62 0.35
CA ALA A 341 -1.76 -23.48 -0.41
C ALA A 341 -3.29 -23.42 -0.42
N PHE A 342 -3.98 -24.55 -0.55
CA PHE A 342 -5.44 -24.63 -0.45
C PHE A 342 -5.98 -24.13 0.90
N GLY A 343 -5.28 -24.45 2.00
CA GLY A 343 -5.62 -24.01 3.35
C GLY A 343 -5.63 -22.49 3.52
N ARG A 344 -4.74 -21.76 2.84
CA ARG A 344 -4.77 -20.27 2.80
C ARG A 344 -6.07 -19.75 2.19
N THR A 345 -6.58 -20.41 1.15
CA THR A 345 -7.89 -20.05 0.57
C THR A 345 -9.02 -20.36 1.53
N LEU A 346 -8.98 -21.49 2.24
CA LEU A 346 -9.98 -21.84 3.26
C LEU A 346 -10.02 -20.82 4.41
N MET A 347 -8.87 -20.30 4.85
CA MET A 347 -8.80 -19.26 5.89
C MET A 347 -9.57 -17.99 5.50
N ASN A 348 -9.59 -17.63 4.21
CA ASN A 348 -10.36 -16.46 3.74
C ASN A 348 -11.83 -16.78 3.45
N GLU A 349 -12.15 -18.00 3.02
CA GLU A 349 -13.54 -18.42 2.77
C GLU A 349 -14.32 -18.72 4.06
N MET A 350 -13.63 -19.06 5.15
CA MET A 350 -14.21 -19.46 6.44
C MET A 350 -13.70 -18.60 7.61
N PRO A 351 -13.93 -17.27 7.62
CA PRO A 351 -13.36 -16.37 8.63
C PRO A 351 -13.81 -16.66 10.08
N GLY A 352 -14.94 -17.36 10.26
CA GLY A 352 -15.43 -17.78 11.57
C GLY A 352 -14.80 -19.06 12.13
N LEU A 353 -13.96 -19.75 11.36
CA LEU A 353 -13.28 -20.98 11.78
C LEU A 353 -11.82 -20.67 12.15
N PRO A 354 -11.37 -20.98 13.38
CA PRO A 354 -9.96 -20.87 13.77
C PRO A 354 -9.12 -21.98 13.11
N LEU A 355 -8.84 -21.81 11.82
CA LEU A 355 -8.04 -22.71 11.00
C LEU A 355 -6.55 -22.35 11.09
N ARG A 356 -5.71 -23.34 11.37
CA ARG A 356 -4.24 -23.25 11.44
C ARG A 356 -3.60 -24.35 10.61
N MET A 357 -2.35 -24.14 10.22
CA MET A 357 -1.57 -25.12 9.47
C MET A 357 -0.21 -25.33 10.13
N ALA A 358 0.27 -26.57 10.14
CA ALA A 358 1.61 -26.89 10.61
C ALA A 358 2.31 -27.89 9.69
N ASP A 359 3.54 -27.56 9.28
CA ASP A 359 4.38 -28.39 8.44
C ASP A 359 5.39 -29.14 9.31
N LEU A 360 5.41 -30.45 9.19
CA LEU A 360 6.34 -31.34 9.89
C LEU A 360 7.52 -31.69 8.98
N PRO A 361 8.69 -32.02 9.55
CA PRO A 361 9.80 -32.50 8.73
C PRO A 361 9.40 -33.80 8.03
N LEU A 362 9.95 -34.02 6.83
CA LEU A 362 9.71 -35.26 6.07
C LEU A 362 10.45 -36.47 6.69
N GLU A 363 11.47 -36.20 7.51
CA GLU A 363 12.21 -37.21 8.26
C GLU A 363 12.20 -36.83 9.73
N GLY A 364 11.89 -37.80 10.60
CA GLY A 364 11.77 -37.55 12.03
C GLY A 364 10.46 -36.83 12.38
N GLU A 365 9.42 -36.99 11.57
CA GLU A 365 8.07 -36.47 11.87
C GLU A 365 7.50 -37.02 13.19
N ASP A 366 7.94 -38.21 13.59
CA ASP A 366 7.56 -38.92 14.81
C ASP A 366 8.59 -38.75 15.93
N ALA A 367 9.63 -37.93 15.70
CA ALA A 367 10.63 -37.64 16.71
C ALA A 367 9.94 -37.05 17.95
N PRO A 368 10.28 -37.51 19.18
CA PRO A 368 9.64 -37.04 20.40
C PRO A 368 9.68 -35.51 20.57
N ALA A 369 10.77 -34.86 20.15
CA ALA A 369 10.90 -33.40 20.21
C ALA A 369 9.90 -32.67 19.30
N VAL A 370 9.70 -33.17 18.07
CA VAL A 370 8.73 -32.62 17.11
C VAL A 370 7.30 -32.81 17.62
N LEU A 371 6.96 -34.03 18.07
CA LEU A 371 5.64 -34.34 18.60
C LEU A 371 5.32 -33.55 19.89
N ALA A 372 6.31 -33.34 20.76
CA ALA A 372 6.15 -32.51 21.96
C ALA A 372 5.89 -31.04 21.60
N ALA A 373 6.67 -30.46 20.67
CA ALA A 373 6.49 -29.08 20.24
C ALA A 373 5.14 -28.87 19.53
N LEU A 374 4.72 -29.83 18.70
CA LEU A 374 3.40 -29.83 18.06
C LEU A 374 2.28 -29.93 19.09
N ALA A 375 2.38 -30.87 20.05
CA ALA A 375 1.37 -31.06 21.08
C ALA A 375 1.20 -29.83 21.98
N LEU A 376 2.29 -29.13 22.32
CA LEU A 376 2.25 -27.84 23.03
C LEU A 376 1.53 -26.76 22.19
N SER A 377 1.84 -26.67 20.90
CA SER A 377 1.20 -25.69 20.00
C SER A 377 -0.30 -25.96 19.80
N LEU A 378 -0.71 -27.23 19.82
CA LEU A 378 -2.11 -27.65 19.77
C LEU A 378 -2.85 -27.33 21.08
N GLY A 379 -2.19 -27.51 22.23
CA GLY A 379 -2.77 -27.31 23.56
C GLY A 379 -2.89 -25.84 23.96
N ALA A 380 -1.93 -25.00 23.55
CA ALA A 380 -1.89 -23.57 23.84
C ALA A 380 -1.54 -22.78 22.55
N PRO A 381 -2.50 -22.62 21.64
CA PRO A 381 -2.24 -21.96 20.37
C PRO A 381 -2.08 -20.44 20.53
N ASP A 382 -1.05 -19.87 19.92
CA ASP A 382 -0.83 -18.42 19.86
C ASP A 382 -1.46 -17.77 18.61
N ALA A 383 -1.01 -16.56 18.29
CA ALA A 383 -1.47 -15.77 17.16
C ALA A 383 -1.00 -16.30 15.79
N GLU A 384 -0.06 -17.27 15.75
CA GLU A 384 0.41 -17.82 14.50
C GLU A 384 -0.63 -18.76 13.88
N THR A 385 -0.89 -18.56 12.58
CA THR A 385 -1.80 -19.40 11.79
C THR A 385 -1.06 -20.43 10.94
N GLU A 386 0.25 -20.26 10.75
CA GLU A 386 1.11 -21.12 9.94
C GLU A 386 2.41 -21.42 10.69
N LEU A 387 2.70 -22.70 10.92
CA LEU A 387 3.89 -23.17 11.64
C LEU A 387 4.70 -24.15 10.80
N VAL A 388 6.02 -24.12 10.99
CA VAL A 388 6.96 -25.07 10.38
C VAL A 388 7.83 -25.62 11.51
N PHE A 389 7.86 -26.94 11.64
CA PHE A 389 8.70 -27.64 12.59
C PHE A 389 9.92 -28.23 11.89
N GLY A 390 11.09 -28.03 12.46
CA GLY A 390 12.29 -28.72 12.01
C GLY A 390 12.59 -29.99 12.84
N PRO A 391 13.60 -30.80 12.45
CA PRO A 391 13.83 -32.13 13.00
C PRO A 391 14.12 -32.17 14.51
N GLY A 392 14.63 -31.07 15.09
CA GLY A 392 14.91 -30.94 16.52
C GLY A 392 13.73 -30.42 17.34
N GLY A 393 12.56 -30.20 16.74
CA GLY A 393 11.40 -29.57 17.38
C GLY A 393 11.44 -28.04 17.35
N GLU A 394 12.38 -27.43 16.63
CA GLU A 394 12.44 -25.99 16.41
C GLU A 394 11.18 -25.51 15.67
N ARG A 395 10.60 -24.42 16.18
CA ARG A 395 9.36 -23.84 15.66
C ARG A 395 9.66 -22.57 14.87
N GLN A 396 9.22 -22.53 13.63
CA GLN A 396 9.36 -21.39 12.72
C GLN A 396 7.97 -20.98 12.18
N ALA A 397 7.84 -19.72 11.75
CA ALA A 397 6.63 -19.21 11.13
C ALA A 397 6.99 -18.40 9.86
N PRO A 398 6.26 -18.57 8.74
CA PRO A 398 6.55 -17.86 7.52
C PRO A 398 6.20 -16.38 7.63
N ARG A 399 7.01 -15.52 7.00
CA ARG A 399 6.80 -14.07 6.90
C ARG A 399 6.96 -13.62 5.46
N LEU A 400 6.10 -12.70 5.03
CA LEU A 400 6.23 -12.03 3.75
C LEU A 400 7.02 -10.74 3.92
N ARG A 401 8.08 -10.59 3.13
CA ARG A 401 8.91 -9.38 3.12
C ARG A 401 8.98 -8.80 1.71
N PRO A 402 9.04 -7.47 1.56
CA PRO A 402 9.42 -6.87 0.28
C PRO A 402 10.86 -7.30 -0.03
N ALA A 403 11.07 -8.01 -1.14
CA ALA A 403 12.42 -8.39 -1.56
C ALA A 403 13.18 -7.19 -2.14
N ARG A 404 12.47 -6.37 -2.94
CA ARG A 404 12.94 -5.12 -3.56
C ARG A 404 11.73 -4.41 -4.18
N GLN A 405 11.65 -3.09 -4.08
CA GLN A 405 10.70 -2.32 -4.87
C GLN A 405 11.24 -2.29 -6.31
N VAL A 406 10.52 -2.89 -7.26
CA VAL A 406 10.85 -2.71 -8.68
C VAL A 406 10.37 -1.32 -9.04
N ASP A 407 11.19 -0.32 -8.73
CA ASP A 407 10.96 1.02 -9.22
C ASP A 407 11.10 1.00 -10.73
N ARG A 408 10.09 1.53 -11.41
CA ARG A 408 10.12 1.67 -12.87
C ARG A 408 11.41 2.42 -13.20
N PRO A 409 12.32 1.84 -14.01
CA PRO A 409 13.48 2.59 -14.44
C PRO A 409 12.95 3.82 -15.15
N ALA A 410 13.25 5.00 -14.60
CA ALA A 410 13.02 6.26 -15.29
C ALA A 410 13.91 6.21 -16.53
N THR A 411 13.33 5.82 -17.67
CA THR A 411 14.00 6.00 -18.96
C THR A 411 14.18 7.50 -19.17
N ALA A 412 15.13 7.91 -20.01
CA ALA A 412 15.31 9.32 -20.39
C ALA A 412 14.03 9.97 -20.99
N ASP A 413 12.98 9.19 -21.26
CA ASP A 413 11.68 9.62 -21.78
C ASP A 413 10.53 9.55 -20.75
N THR A 414 10.85 9.36 -19.46
CA THR A 414 9.85 9.36 -18.37
C THR A 414 9.49 10.81 -18.01
N ALA A 415 8.22 11.16 -18.19
CA ALA A 415 7.64 12.41 -17.69
C ALA A 415 7.06 12.20 -16.30
N TRP A 416 6.91 13.27 -15.54
CA TRP A 416 6.27 13.25 -14.22
C TRP A 416 4.99 14.07 -14.27
N ARG A 417 3.98 13.65 -13.52
CA ARG A 417 2.74 14.41 -13.31
C ARG A 417 2.33 14.35 -11.84
N LEU A 418 1.60 15.35 -11.36
CA LEU A 418 0.99 15.33 -10.04
C LEU A 418 -0.35 14.58 -10.08
N GLY A 419 -0.56 13.69 -9.13
CA GLY A 419 -1.79 12.92 -8.95
C GLY A 419 -2.11 12.71 -7.47
N PHE A 420 -3.16 11.95 -7.19
CA PHE A 420 -3.53 11.48 -5.86
C PHE A 420 -4.29 10.15 -5.96
N ALA A 421 -4.08 9.25 -5.01
CA ALA A 421 -4.78 7.95 -4.97
C ALA A 421 -6.21 8.06 -4.42
N GLN A 422 -6.48 9.01 -3.52
CA GLN A 422 -7.80 9.31 -2.97
C GLN A 422 -7.97 10.83 -2.80
N PRO A 423 -9.08 11.42 -3.30
CA PRO A 423 -9.40 12.82 -3.05
C PRO A 423 -9.80 13.03 -1.58
N GLY A 424 -9.71 14.27 -1.09
CA GLY A 424 -10.24 14.69 0.21
C GLY A 424 -9.20 15.13 1.25
N GLN A 425 -7.92 14.78 1.07
CA GLN A 425 -6.82 15.26 1.91
C GLN A 425 -5.64 15.68 1.04
N LEU A 426 -5.07 16.87 1.30
CA LEU A 426 -3.95 17.40 0.51
C LEU A 426 -2.66 16.59 0.67
N GLY A 427 -2.52 15.83 1.76
CA GLY A 427 -1.39 14.92 1.99
C GLY A 427 -1.33 13.75 1.00
N ASN A 428 -2.40 13.48 0.25
CA ASN A 428 -2.44 12.40 -0.74
C ASN A 428 -1.84 12.80 -2.10
N LEU A 429 -1.43 14.06 -2.28
CA LEU A 429 -0.80 14.53 -3.51
C LEU A 429 0.59 13.92 -3.67
N ALA A 430 0.86 13.30 -4.81
CA ALA A 430 2.13 12.66 -5.11
C ALA A 430 2.52 12.81 -6.59
N TRP A 431 3.83 12.85 -6.85
CA TRP A 431 4.38 12.82 -8.20
C TRP A 431 4.41 11.40 -8.75
N GLU A 432 3.79 11.19 -9.91
CA GLU A 432 3.69 9.90 -10.59
C GLU A 432 4.49 9.91 -11.91
N PRO A 433 5.27 8.85 -12.21
CA PRO A 433 5.92 8.70 -13.49
C PRO A 433 4.92 8.30 -14.59
N VAL A 434 5.08 8.88 -15.77
CA VAL A 434 4.20 8.67 -16.94
C VAL A 434 5.05 8.49 -18.20
N ASN A 435 4.63 7.58 -19.08
CA ASN A 435 5.27 7.44 -20.39
C ASN A 435 4.84 8.59 -21.31
N ALA A 436 5.81 9.28 -21.90
CA ALA A 436 5.53 10.29 -22.89
C ALA A 436 4.97 9.67 -24.18
N THR A 437 3.81 10.12 -24.64
CA THR A 437 3.23 9.73 -25.93
C THR A 437 3.40 10.86 -26.94
N PRO A 438 3.70 10.57 -28.22
CA PRO A 438 3.86 11.61 -29.23
C PRO A 438 2.56 12.39 -29.46
N PRO A 439 2.63 13.70 -29.76
CA PRO A 439 1.44 14.53 -29.98
C PRO A 439 0.66 14.14 -31.23
N GLY A 440 -0.68 14.24 -31.15
CA GLY A 440 -1.61 13.97 -32.25
C GLY A 440 -1.74 15.13 -33.25
N LYS A 441 -2.65 15.01 -34.21
CA LYS A 441 -2.92 16.09 -35.18
C LYS A 441 -3.47 17.33 -34.44
N GLY A 442 -2.89 18.51 -34.70
CA GLY A 442 -3.32 19.76 -34.05
C GLY A 442 -2.84 19.94 -32.62
N GLU A 443 -1.94 19.07 -32.15
CA GLU A 443 -1.39 19.13 -30.79
C GLU A 443 0.11 19.42 -30.78
N ILE A 444 0.58 19.93 -29.66
CA ILE A 444 1.98 20.11 -29.32
C ILE A 444 2.28 19.45 -27.98
N GLU A 445 3.50 18.96 -27.82
CA GLU A 445 4.05 18.59 -26.52
C GLU A 445 4.94 19.71 -26.01
N VAL A 446 4.81 20.03 -24.73
CA VAL A 446 5.53 21.10 -24.06
C VAL A 446 6.28 20.52 -22.84
N ALA A 447 7.58 20.82 -22.74
CA ALA A 447 8.31 20.73 -21.48
C ALA A 447 7.88 21.88 -20.59
N VAL A 448 7.23 21.57 -19.48
CA VAL A 448 6.67 22.57 -18.59
C VAL A 448 7.76 23.09 -17.66
N HIS A 449 7.88 24.41 -17.57
CA HIS A 449 8.83 25.08 -16.68
C HIS A 449 8.15 25.69 -15.46
N ALA A 450 6.89 26.13 -15.59
CA ALA A 450 6.10 26.66 -14.50
C ALA A 450 4.60 26.42 -14.71
N THR A 451 3.88 26.20 -13.62
CA THR A 451 2.44 25.90 -13.60
C THR A 451 1.73 26.79 -12.60
N GLY A 452 0.63 27.42 -13.04
CA GLY A 452 -0.19 28.27 -12.18
C GLY A 452 -1.20 27.43 -11.39
N LEU A 453 -1.17 27.56 -10.06
CA LEU A 453 -2.16 26.92 -9.19
C LEU A 453 -3.47 27.72 -9.19
N ASN A 454 -4.60 27.04 -9.38
CA ASN A 454 -5.94 27.63 -9.41
C ASN A 454 -6.83 27.08 -8.30
N PHE A 455 -7.86 27.85 -7.91
CA PHE A 455 -8.82 27.41 -6.90
C PHE A 455 -9.57 26.13 -7.32
N ARG A 456 -9.75 25.92 -8.64
CA ARG A 456 -10.25 24.67 -9.23
C ARG A 456 -9.40 23.47 -8.83
N ASP A 457 -8.08 23.58 -8.89
CA ASP A 457 -7.17 22.46 -8.59
C ASP A 457 -7.29 22.05 -7.11
N LEU A 458 -7.42 23.03 -6.22
CA LEU A 458 -7.67 22.80 -4.80
C LEU A 458 -9.01 22.10 -4.57
N MET A 459 -10.09 22.58 -5.20
CA MET A 459 -11.41 21.93 -5.09
C MET A 459 -11.41 20.51 -5.66
N TYR A 460 -10.65 20.26 -6.73
CA TYR A 460 -10.52 18.93 -7.30
C TYR A 460 -9.78 17.97 -6.35
N ALA A 461 -8.64 18.40 -5.79
CA ALA A 461 -7.87 17.62 -4.82
C ALA A 461 -8.67 17.28 -3.55
N LEU A 462 -9.55 18.19 -3.12
CA LEU A 462 -10.44 17.98 -1.96
C LEU A 462 -11.73 17.21 -2.28
N GLY A 463 -11.95 16.79 -3.53
CA GLY A 463 -13.16 16.05 -3.92
C GLY A 463 -14.44 16.88 -3.89
N MET A 464 -14.35 18.20 -4.05
CA MET A 464 -15.47 19.14 -3.93
C MET A 464 -16.09 19.57 -5.26
N LEU A 465 -15.55 19.11 -6.39
CA LEU A 465 -16.13 19.33 -7.71
C LEU A 465 -17.05 18.17 -8.07
N SER A 466 -18.24 18.49 -8.61
CA SER A 466 -19.14 17.47 -9.16
C SER A 466 -18.57 16.86 -10.44
N ASP A 467 -19.00 15.64 -10.78
CA ASP A 467 -18.61 14.96 -12.02
C ASP A 467 -18.94 15.83 -13.24
N GLU A 468 -20.09 16.52 -13.24
CA GLU A 468 -20.50 17.45 -14.30
C GLU A 468 -19.53 18.63 -14.47
N ALA A 469 -18.94 19.12 -13.37
CA ALA A 469 -17.96 20.21 -13.41
C ALA A 469 -16.58 19.76 -13.94
N LEU A 470 -16.28 18.46 -13.87
CA LEU A 470 -15.02 17.86 -14.31
C LEU A 470 -15.08 17.36 -15.75
N GLU A 471 -16.20 16.76 -16.17
CA GLU A 471 -16.33 16.10 -17.48
C GLU A 471 -16.57 17.07 -18.64
N ASN A 472 -17.19 18.23 -18.38
CA ASN A 472 -17.60 19.16 -19.44
C ASN A 472 -16.56 20.27 -19.76
N GLY A 473 -15.42 20.28 -19.08
CA GLY A 473 -14.35 21.26 -19.22
C GLY A 473 -13.21 20.82 -20.14
N PHE A 474 -12.45 21.78 -20.71
CA PHE A 474 -11.29 21.50 -21.56
C PHE A 474 -10.22 20.64 -20.85
N THR A 475 -10.07 20.83 -19.54
CA THR A 475 -9.06 20.12 -18.74
C THR A 475 -9.46 18.72 -18.28
N GLY A 476 -10.76 18.37 -18.29
CA GLY A 476 -11.23 17.09 -17.77
C GLY A 476 -10.92 16.87 -16.27
N PRO A 477 -10.95 15.62 -15.78
CA PRO A 477 -10.59 15.25 -14.40
C PRO A 477 -9.06 15.25 -14.18
N ALA A 478 -8.41 16.37 -14.47
CA ALA A 478 -6.96 16.56 -14.35
C ALA A 478 -6.61 17.73 -13.42
N LEU A 479 -5.51 17.54 -12.66
CA LEU A 479 -4.85 18.61 -11.92
C LEU A 479 -4.06 19.50 -12.87
N GLY A 480 -4.22 20.81 -12.70
CA GLY A 480 -3.54 21.83 -13.49
C GLY A 480 -4.36 22.25 -14.70
N LEU A 481 -4.44 23.57 -14.88
CA LEU A 481 -5.17 24.23 -15.96
C LEU A 481 -4.25 25.05 -16.88
N GLU A 482 -3.18 25.63 -16.35
CA GLU A 482 -2.35 26.60 -17.07
C GLU A 482 -0.86 26.35 -16.85
N PHE A 483 -0.05 26.72 -17.85
CA PHE A 483 1.37 26.44 -17.86
C PHE A 483 2.15 27.50 -18.64
N ALA A 484 3.46 27.52 -18.41
CA ALA A 484 4.46 28.13 -19.28
C ALA A 484 5.64 27.17 -19.48
N GLY A 485 6.12 27.04 -20.71
CA GLY A 485 7.15 26.07 -21.05
C GLY A 485 7.69 26.18 -22.48
N VAL A 486 8.38 25.14 -22.93
CA VAL A 486 9.02 25.09 -24.25
C VAL A 486 8.47 23.92 -25.06
N VAL A 487 8.11 24.16 -26.32
CA VAL A 487 7.64 23.12 -27.23
C VAL A 487 8.73 22.08 -27.49
N THR A 488 8.50 20.82 -27.14
CA THR A 488 9.45 19.71 -27.34
C THR A 488 9.14 18.91 -28.60
N ARG A 489 7.86 18.70 -28.92
CA ARG A 489 7.41 17.97 -30.11
C ARG A 489 6.17 18.64 -30.70
N VAL A 490 6.04 18.55 -32.02
CA VAL A 490 4.92 19.13 -32.76
C VAL A 490 4.19 18.01 -33.50
N GLY A 491 2.87 17.97 -33.38
CA GLY A 491 2.04 16.98 -34.03
C GLY A 491 1.94 17.15 -35.55
N PRO A 492 1.46 16.13 -36.28
CA PRO A 492 1.31 16.22 -37.72
C PRO A 492 0.43 17.40 -38.15
N GLN A 493 0.83 18.11 -39.22
CA GLN A 493 0.10 19.22 -39.84
C GLN A 493 -0.03 20.50 -38.98
N VAL A 494 0.72 20.62 -37.89
CA VAL A 494 0.82 21.88 -37.14
C VAL A 494 1.89 22.78 -37.77
N THR A 495 1.52 24.01 -38.14
CA THR A 495 2.42 25.00 -38.76
C THR A 495 2.72 26.21 -37.88
N ASP A 496 1.89 26.44 -36.87
CA ASP A 496 1.90 27.67 -36.08
C ASP A 496 2.96 27.67 -34.96
N PHE A 497 3.49 26.49 -34.63
CA PHE A 497 4.48 26.28 -33.57
C PHE A 497 5.63 25.42 -34.08
N ARG A 498 6.82 25.68 -33.53
CA ARG A 498 8.05 24.92 -33.79
C ARG A 498 8.65 24.42 -32.49
N GLN A 499 9.40 23.33 -32.58
CA GLN A 499 10.21 22.86 -31.46
C GLN A 499 11.17 23.97 -31.00
N GLY A 500 11.23 24.21 -29.69
CA GLY A 500 12.02 25.28 -29.08
C GLY A 500 11.26 26.58 -28.82
N ASP A 501 10.03 26.73 -29.32
CA ASP A 501 9.23 27.93 -29.03
C ASP A 501 8.86 27.97 -27.54
N ALA A 502 9.08 29.13 -26.90
CA ALA A 502 8.59 29.41 -25.55
C ALA A 502 7.12 29.80 -25.62
N VAL A 503 6.27 29.07 -24.89
CA VAL A 503 4.81 29.17 -24.99
C VAL A 503 4.14 29.18 -23.62
N ALA A 504 3.00 29.85 -23.54
CA ALA A 504 2.14 29.87 -22.35
C ALA A 504 0.68 29.66 -22.77
N GLY A 505 -0.06 28.87 -22.00
CA GLY A 505 -1.42 28.52 -22.37
C GLY A 505 -2.11 27.62 -21.37
N PHE A 506 -3.12 26.91 -21.87
CA PHE A 506 -3.93 25.97 -21.12
C PHE A 506 -3.57 24.55 -21.47
N GLY A 507 -3.60 23.65 -20.50
CA GLY A 507 -3.33 22.25 -20.74
C GLY A 507 -3.71 21.37 -19.55
N PRO A 508 -4.36 20.21 -19.81
CA PRO A 508 -4.58 19.21 -18.78
C PRO A 508 -3.24 18.66 -18.29
N HIS A 509 -3.18 18.25 -17.02
CA HIS A 509 -1.97 17.70 -16.42
C HIS A 509 -0.76 18.66 -16.45
N SER A 510 -1.02 19.97 -16.42
CA SER A 510 0.05 20.98 -16.41
C SER A 510 0.90 20.91 -15.14
N PHE A 511 0.42 20.31 -14.05
CA PHE A 511 1.32 19.90 -12.96
C PHE A 511 2.14 18.68 -13.40
N GLY A 512 3.26 18.91 -14.09
CA GLY A 512 4.13 17.85 -14.59
C GLY A 512 5.34 18.39 -15.32
N THR A 513 6.29 17.54 -15.68
CA THR A 513 7.49 17.96 -16.43
C THR A 513 7.25 18.03 -17.94
N ARG A 514 6.25 17.30 -18.44
CA ARG A 514 5.81 17.35 -19.84
C ARG A 514 4.30 17.21 -19.90
N MET A 515 3.67 17.92 -20.83
CA MET A 515 2.24 17.76 -21.12
C MET A 515 1.94 18.02 -22.59
N ARG A 516 0.72 17.66 -23.01
CA ARG A 516 0.21 17.90 -24.36
C ARG A 516 -0.93 18.91 -24.29
N THR A 517 -1.01 19.75 -25.32
CA THR A 517 -2.13 20.69 -25.49
C THR A 517 -2.41 20.93 -26.97
N THR A 518 -3.56 21.53 -27.27
CA THR A 518 -3.95 21.90 -28.62
C THR A 518 -3.38 23.27 -29.00
N THR A 519 -3.19 23.49 -30.30
CA THR A 519 -2.64 24.76 -30.79
C THR A 519 -3.55 25.97 -30.53
N GLU A 520 -4.85 25.76 -30.33
CA GLU A 520 -5.84 26.81 -30.05
C GLU A 520 -5.81 27.29 -28.59
N ALA A 521 -5.28 26.45 -27.70
CA ALA A 521 -5.21 26.70 -26.25
C ALA A 521 -3.87 27.29 -25.82
N CYS A 522 -3.02 27.68 -26.77
CA CYS A 522 -1.63 28.07 -26.51
C CYS A 522 -1.22 29.29 -27.35
N ALA A 523 -0.27 30.07 -26.86
CA ALA A 523 0.33 31.19 -27.58
C ALA A 523 1.83 31.30 -27.27
N VAL A 524 2.58 31.90 -28.20
CA VAL A 524 4.00 32.22 -28.00
C VAL A 524 4.14 33.27 -26.90
N MET A 525 5.12 33.06 -26.02
CA MET A 525 5.42 33.98 -24.93
C MET A 525 6.05 35.29 -25.45
N PRO A 526 5.68 36.46 -24.89
CA PRO A 526 6.38 37.71 -25.13
C PRO A 526 7.85 37.59 -24.73
N ARG A 527 8.72 38.25 -25.49
CA ARG A 527 10.17 38.15 -25.28
C ARG A 527 10.57 38.76 -23.94
N GLY A 528 11.43 38.06 -23.19
CA GLY A 528 12.00 38.53 -21.93
C GLY A 528 11.17 38.23 -20.67
N LEU A 529 10.01 37.58 -20.80
CA LEU A 529 9.24 37.09 -19.66
C LEU A 529 9.82 35.78 -19.09
N ALA A 530 9.98 35.72 -17.78
CA ALA A 530 10.26 34.47 -17.08
C ALA A 530 9.06 33.52 -17.15
N PHE A 531 9.29 32.21 -17.17
CA PHE A 531 8.23 31.20 -17.22
C PHE A 531 7.26 31.32 -16.04
N GLU A 532 7.76 31.59 -14.84
CA GLU A 532 6.93 31.74 -13.65
C GLU A 532 5.98 32.94 -13.77
N ALA A 533 6.47 34.06 -14.32
CA ALA A 533 5.65 35.22 -14.59
C ALA A 533 4.61 34.92 -15.68
N ALA A 534 5.02 34.24 -16.76
CA ALA A 534 4.13 33.86 -17.85
C ALA A 534 3.03 32.89 -17.41
N ALA A 535 3.31 31.97 -16.48
CA ALA A 535 2.32 31.05 -15.91
C ALA A 535 1.20 31.76 -15.11
N THR A 536 1.35 33.04 -14.79
CA THR A 536 0.28 33.83 -14.15
C THR A 536 -0.78 34.36 -15.12
N ILE A 537 -0.49 34.33 -16.43
CA ILE A 537 -1.27 34.99 -17.47
C ILE A 537 -2.52 34.21 -17.88
N PRO A 538 -2.44 32.91 -18.25
CA PRO A 538 -3.47 32.27 -19.07
C PRO A 538 -4.86 32.33 -18.44
N SER A 539 -5.07 31.70 -17.29
CA SER A 539 -6.41 31.61 -16.67
C SER A 539 -6.96 32.95 -16.22
N THR A 540 -6.14 33.76 -15.55
CA THR A 540 -6.62 34.97 -14.86
C THR A 540 -6.99 36.05 -15.86
N PHE A 541 -6.07 36.39 -16.77
CA PHE A 541 -6.31 37.45 -17.73
C PHE A 541 -7.27 37.03 -18.82
N PHE A 542 -7.25 35.77 -19.28
CA PHE A 542 -8.22 35.33 -20.28
C PHE A 542 -9.64 35.38 -19.75
N THR A 543 -9.87 34.94 -18.51
CA THR A 543 -11.19 35.00 -17.86
C THR A 543 -11.69 36.44 -17.79
N VAL A 544 -10.84 37.37 -17.35
CA VAL A 544 -11.21 38.78 -17.23
C VAL A 544 -11.37 39.46 -18.61
N TYR A 545 -10.50 39.16 -19.57
CA TYR A 545 -10.59 39.71 -20.92
C TYR A 545 -11.89 39.27 -21.59
N TYR A 546 -12.25 37.99 -21.47
CA TYR A 546 -13.54 37.49 -21.91
C TYR A 546 -14.71 38.18 -21.18
N ALA A 547 -14.63 38.30 -19.86
CA ALA A 547 -15.66 38.93 -19.04
C ALA A 547 -15.88 40.42 -19.32
N LEU A 548 -14.84 41.25 -19.16
CA LEU A 548 -14.96 42.71 -19.18
C LEU A 548 -14.85 43.28 -20.60
N HIS A 549 -13.99 42.72 -21.44
CA HIS A 549 -13.79 43.24 -22.80
C HIS A 549 -14.78 42.63 -23.79
N HIS A 550 -14.94 41.30 -23.81
CA HIS A 550 -15.79 40.64 -24.82
C HIS A 550 -17.29 40.65 -24.46
N LEU A 551 -17.67 40.27 -23.23
CA LEU A 551 -19.07 40.19 -22.81
C LEU A 551 -19.62 41.54 -22.33
N ALA A 552 -19.00 42.13 -21.31
CA ALA A 552 -19.48 43.39 -20.74
C ALA A 552 -19.25 44.59 -21.67
N ARG A 553 -18.31 44.48 -22.62
CA ARG A 553 -17.88 45.56 -23.52
C ARG A 553 -17.61 46.85 -22.76
N LEU A 554 -16.81 46.76 -21.70
CA LEU A 554 -16.51 47.88 -20.81
C LEU A 554 -15.97 49.10 -21.58
N GLU A 555 -16.59 50.25 -21.41
CA GLU A 555 -16.27 51.50 -22.09
C GLU A 555 -15.51 52.48 -21.17
N PRO A 556 -14.73 53.42 -21.75
CA PRO A 556 -14.10 54.47 -20.96
C PRO A 556 -15.11 55.32 -20.19
N GLY A 557 -14.81 55.60 -18.92
CA GLY A 557 -15.65 56.39 -18.03
C GLY A 557 -16.71 55.61 -17.24
N GLU A 558 -17.00 54.36 -17.62
CA GLU A 558 -17.90 53.49 -16.85
C GLU A 558 -17.31 53.10 -15.49
N ALA A 559 -18.18 52.83 -14.50
CA ALA A 559 -17.81 52.34 -13.19
C ALA A 559 -17.93 50.81 -13.10
N VAL A 560 -16.86 50.13 -12.68
CA VAL A 560 -16.81 48.67 -12.47
C VAL A 560 -16.58 48.32 -11.00
N LEU A 561 -17.39 47.41 -10.46
CA LEU A 561 -17.19 46.77 -9.16
C LEU A 561 -16.46 45.44 -9.33
N ILE A 562 -15.31 45.29 -8.67
CA ILE A 562 -14.47 44.08 -8.71
C ILE A 562 -14.43 43.43 -7.32
N HIS A 563 -14.99 42.23 -7.20
CA HIS A 563 -14.92 41.44 -5.97
C HIS A 563 -13.64 40.62 -5.85
N GLY A 564 -13.10 40.54 -4.63
CA GLY A 564 -11.86 39.79 -4.36
C GLY A 564 -10.64 40.38 -5.07
N ALA A 565 -10.53 41.71 -5.07
CA ALA A 565 -9.66 42.46 -5.97
C ALA A 565 -8.14 42.19 -5.82
N THR A 566 -7.71 41.62 -4.69
CA THR A 566 -6.30 41.24 -4.46
C THR A 566 -5.94 39.81 -4.90
N GLY A 567 -6.92 39.00 -5.30
CA GLY A 567 -6.68 37.69 -5.90
C GLY A 567 -6.23 37.81 -7.36
N GLY A 568 -5.82 36.70 -7.97
CA GLY A 568 -5.27 36.72 -9.33
C GLY A 568 -6.22 37.32 -10.39
N VAL A 569 -7.49 36.90 -10.39
CA VAL A 569 -8.53 37.46 -11.28
C VAL A 569 -8.80 38.94 -10.96
N GLY A 570 -8.82 39.31 -9.68
CA GLY A 570 -9.06 40.69 -9.25
C GLY A 570 -7.99 41.67 -9.75
N LEU A 571 -6.72 41.30 -9.64
CA LEU A 571 -5.60 42.12 -10.11
C LEU A 571 -5.57 42.21 -11.64
N ALA A 572 -5.90 41.13 -12.35
CA ALA A 572 -6.07 41.16 -13.80
C ALA A 572 -7.23 42.09 -14.21
N ALA A 573 -8.35 42.06 -13.47
CA ALA A 573 -9.50 42.95 -13.66
C ALA A 573 -9.17 44.41 -13.47
N ILE A 574 -8.35 44.76 -12.47
CA ILE A 574 -7.87 46.13 -12.27
C ILE A 574 -7.05 46.60 -13.48
N GLN A 575 -6.14 45.77 -14.00
CA GLN A 575 -5.33 46.15 -15.17
C GLN A 575 -6.19 46.34 -16.42
N ILE A 576 -7.13 45.44 -16.69
CA ILE A 576 -8.03 45.54 -17.86
C ILE A 576 -8.98 46.74 -17.71
N ALA A 577 -9.53 46.98 -16.53
CA ALA A 577 -10.37 48.16 -16.26
C ALA A 577 -9.61 49.48 -16.48
N ARG A 578 -8.34 49.55 -16.04
CA ARG A 578 -7.46 50.70 -16.29
C ARG A 578 -7.17 50.91 -17.76
N TRP A 579 -6.83 49.83 -18.48
CA TRP A 579 -6.61 49.89 -19.92
C TRP A 579 -7.87 50.39 -20.66
N ARG A 580 -9.07 49.99 -20.21
CA ARG A 580 -10.35 50.46 -20.75
C ARG A 580 -10.77 51.85 -20.27
N GLY A 581 -10.05 52.47 -19.32
CA GLY A 581 -10.37 53.79 -18.79
C GLY A 581 -11.59 53.82 -17.86
N ALA A 582 -11.91 52.72 -17.18
CA ALA A 582 -13.04 52.62 -16.26
C ALA A 582 -12.68 53.08 -14.83
N ARG A 583 -13.66 53.58 -14.08
CA ARG A 583 -13.54 53.87 -12.65
C ARG A 583 -13.73 52.58 -11.84
N ILE A 584 -12.88 52.35 -10.84
CA ILE A 584 -12.82 51.05 -10.15
C ILE A 584 -13.34 51.18 -8.72
N HIS A 585 -14.38 50.41 -8.41
CA HIS A 585 -14.77 50.03 -7.05
C HIS A 585 -14.22 48.63 -6.77
N ALA A 586 -13.51 48.46 -5.65
CA ALA A 586 -12.88 47.18 -5.31
C ALA A 586 -13.32 46.69 -3.93
N THR A 587 -13.42 45.37 -3.76
CA THR A 587 -13.64 44.79 -2.42
C THR A 587 -12.50 43.86 -2.02
N ALA A 588 -12.10 43.91 -0.74
CA ALA A 588 -11.13 43.00 -0.16
C ALA A 588 -11.41 42.75 1.33
N GLY A 589 -11.13 41.52 1.78
CA GLY A 589 -11.60 41.02 3.08
C GLY A 589 -10.72 41.35 4.28
N SER A 590 -9.41 41.57 4.10
CA SER A 590 -8.49 41.90 5.19
C SER A 590 -7.98 43.35 5.08
N PRO A 591 -7.63 44.01 6.21
CA PRO A 591 -7.05 45.35 6.21
C PRO A 591 -5.80 45.46 5.33
N GLU A 592 -4.90 44.48 5.40
CA GLU A 592 -3.64 44.45 4.65
C GLU A 592 -3.88 44.40 3.14
N LYS A 593 -4.87 43.60 2.71
CA LYS A 593 -5.31 43.53 1.31
C LYS A 593 -5.92 44.85 0.84
N ARG A 594 -6.65 45.56 1.70
CA ARG A 594 -7.18 46.90 1.39
C ARG A 594 -6.08 47.95 1.31
N ASP A 595 -5.07 47.90 2.18
CA ASP A 595 -3.90 48.77 2.11
C ASP A 595 -3.10 48.55 0.82
N PHE A 596 -2.95 47.30 0.39
CA PHE A 596 -2.34 46.97 -0.90
C PHE A 596 -3.08 47.63 -2.08
N LEU A 597 -4.41 47.60 -2.10
CA LEU A 597 -5.21 48.27 -3.14
C LEU A 597 -5.05 49.80 -3.11
N ARG A 598 -4.92 50.42 -1.92
CA ARG A 598 -4.63 51.86 -1.78
C ARG A 598 -3.27 52.21 -2.36
N LEU A 599 -2.25 51.40 -2.11
CA LEU A 599 -0.90 51.57 -2.68
C LEU A 599 -0.92 51.44 -4.20
N MET A 600 -1.80 50.61 -4.76
CA MET A 600 -2.01 50.55 -6.20
C MET A 600 -2.72 51.78 -6.77
N GLY A 601 -3.22 52.70 -5.94
CA GLY A 601 -3.94 53.91 -6.35
C GLY A 601 -5.45 53.72 -6.54
N ILE A 602 -6.05 52.69 -5.92
CA ILE A 602 -7.51 52.53 -5.89
C ILE A 602 -8.06 53.31 -4.69
N THR A 603 -9.05 54.17 -4.93
CA THR A 603 -9.67 55.03 -3.91
C THR A 603 -10.91 54.40 -3.29
N ASP A 604 -11.76 53.80 -4.12
CA ASP A 604 -13.06 53.27 -3.72
C ASP A 604 -12.95 51.79 -3.31
N ILE A 605 -12.61 51.57 -2.03
CA ILE A 605 -12.33 50.23 -1.48
C ILE A 605 -13.33 49.90 -0.37
N HIS A 606 -13.96 48.73 -0.48
CA HIS A 606 -14.99 48.24 0.43
C HIS A 606 -14.62 46.88 1.04
N ASP A 607 -15.32 46.48 2.11
CA ASP A 607 -15.11 45.17 2.74
C ASP A 607 -15.86 44.06 1.98
N SER A 608 -15.14 43.02 1.54
CA SER A 608 -15.74 41.89 0.83
C SER A 608 -16.45 40.88 1.75
N ARG A 609 -16.25 40.96 3.08
CA ARG A 609 -16.90 40.09 4.07
C ARG A 609 -18.19 40.68 4.65
N SER A 610 -18.53 41.90 4.25
CA SER A 610 -19.75 42.59 4.68
C SER A 610 -20.65 42.86 3.49
N LEU A 611 -21.97 42.73 3.65
CA LEU A 611 -22.94 43.14 2.61
C LEU A 611 -23.11 44.67 2.52
N ALA A 612 -22.45 45.43 3.40
CA ALA A 612 -22.52 46.90 3.44
C ALA A 612 -21.89 47.57 2.20
N PHE A 613 -21.03 46.86 1.45
CA PHE A 613 -20.41 47.42 0.23
C PHE A 613 -21.45 48.02 -0.72
N ALA A 614 -22.64 47.44 -0.79
CA ALA A 614 -23.68 47.93 -1.68
C ALA A 614 -24.22 49.31 -1.29
N ASP A 615 -24.45 49.52 0.01
CA ASP A 615 -24.92 50.80 0.53
C ASP A 615 -23.80 51.85 0.49
N ASP A 616 -22.54 51.44 0.75
CA ASP A 616 -21.37 52.31 0.63
C ASP A 616 -21.15 52.82 -0.81
N ILE A 617 -21.28 51.94 -1.80
CA ILE A 617 -21.16 52.29 -3.22
C ILE A 617 -22.28 53.25 -3.63
N LEU A 618 -23.52 52.99 -3.21
CA LEU A 618 -24.64 53.89 -3.50
C LEU A 618 -24.41 55.26 -2.85
N ALA A 619 -23.89 55.32 -1.61
CA ALA A 619 -23.56 56.58 -0.97
C ALA A 619 -22.44 57.33 -1.73
N ALA A 620 -21.36 56.63 -2.12
CA ALA A 620 -20.23 57.20 -2.84
C ALA A 620 -20.58 57.67 -4.27
N THR A 621 -21.64 57.10 -4.86
CA THR A 621 -22.10 57.41 -6.23
C THR A 621 -23.35 58.29 -6.27
N GLY A 622 -23.77 58.86 -5.14
CA GLY A 622 -24.98 59.70 -5.08
C GLY A 622 -26.28 58.94 -5.41
N GLY A 623 -26.29 57.63 -5.20
CA GLY A 623 -27.41 56.73 -5.47
C GLY A 623 -27.42 56.14 -6.88
N GLU A 624 -26.45 56.46 -7.75
CA GLU A 624 -26.43 55.97 -9.11
C GLU A 624 -25.99 54.50 -9.24
N GLY A 625 -25.01 54.05 -8.44
CA GLY A 625 -24.46 52.70 -8.53
C GLY A 625 -23.33 52.54 -9.56
N VAL A 626 -23.16 51.34 -10.11
CA VAL A 626 -22.08 50.95 -11.05
C VAL A 626 -22.62 50.37 -12.36
N ASP A 627 -21.83 50.45 -13.43
CA ASP A 627 -22.20 49.98 -14.77
C ASP A 627 -21.91 48.48 -14.96
N VAL A 628 -20.84 47.96 -14.35
CA VAL A 628 -20.43 46.56 -14.44
C VAL A 628 -20.10 46.00 -13.06
N VAL A 629 -20.54 44.77 -12.78
CA VAL A 629 -20.10 44.02 -11.60
C VAL A 629 -19.38 42.75 -12.05
N LEU A 630 -18.15 42.55 -11.58
CA LEU A 630 -17.41 41.30 -11.70
C LEU A 630 -17.50 40.55 -10.36
N ASN A 631 -18.41 39.58 -10.28
CA ASN A 631 -18.72 38.86 -9.06
C ASN A 631 -17.93 37.56 -8.92
N SER A 632 -17.49 37.31 -7.68
CA SER A 632 -16.90 36.06 -7.21
C SER A 632 -17.43 35.64 -5.83
N LEU A 633 -18.40 36.39 -5.28
CA LEU A 633 -19.02 36.13 -3.98
C LEU A 633 -20.31 35.32 -4.16
N ALA A 634 -20.64 34.49 -3.17
CA ALA A 634 -21.81 33.61 -3.21
C ALA A 634 -23.01 34.14 -2.40
N GLY A 635 -24.20 33.62 -2.68
CA GLY A 635 -25.42 33.85 -1.88
C GLY A 635 -25.94 35.28 -1.96
N GLU A 636 -26.29 35.87 -0.81
CA GLU A 636 -26.99 37.17 -0.74
C GLU A 636 -26.19 38.35 -1.32
N ALA A 637 -24.88 38.19 -1.51
CA ALA A 637 -24.04 39.15 -2.23
C ALA A 637 -24.54 39.37 -3.67
N VAL A 638 -25.05 38.35 -4.36
CA VAL A 638 -25.58 38.46 -5.73
C VAL A 638 -26.77 39.43 -5.77
N ASN A 639 -27.69 39.35 -4.81
CA ASN A 639 -28.83 40.28 -4.73
C ASN A 639 -28.37 41.72 -4.47
N ARG A 640 -27.32 41.89 -3.65
CA ARG A 640 -26.71 43.20 -3.39
C ARG A 640 -26.01 43.77 -4.62
N ASN A 641 -25.35 42.92 -5.42
CA ASN A 641 -24.77 43.29 -6.70
C ASN A 641 -25.83 43.77 -7.70
N LEU A 642 -26.96 43.06 -7.79
CA LEU A 642 -28.08 43.48 -8.65
C LEU A 642 -28.71 44.81 -8.21
N ARG A 643 -28.64 45.15 -6.91
CA ARG A 643 -29.15 46.42 -6.37
C ARG A 643 -28.25 47.62 -6.72
N VAL A 644 -26.94 47.42 -6.81
CA VAL A 644 -25.99 48.50 -7.16
C VAL A 644 -25.81 48.70 -8.65
N LEU A 645 -26.38 47.84 -9.50
CA LEU A 645 -26.28 48.00 -10.95
C LEU A 645 -27.17 49.13 -11.45
N LYS A 646 -26.56 50.02 -12.25
CA LYS A 646 -27.24 51.05 -13.03
C LYS A 646 -28.20 50.42 -14.04
N PRO A 647 -29.21 51.17 -14.52
CA PRO A 647 -29.92 50.79 -15.73
C PRO A 647 -28.95 50.51 -16.87
N PHE A 648 -29.21 49.44 -17.65
CA PHE A 648 -28.32 48.91 -18.70
C PHE A 648 -27.00 48.30 -18.19
N GLY A 649 -26.84 48.14 -16.87
CA GLY A 649 -25.66 47.55 -16.27
C GLY A 649 -25.49 46.05 -16.56
N ARG A 650 -24.26 45.55 -16.42
CA ARG A 650 -23.88 44.16 -16.73
C ARG A 650 -23.33 43.46 -15.50
N HIS A 651 -23.99 42.39 -15.10
CA HIS A 651 -23.53 41.49 -14.05
C HIS A 651 -22.75 40.33 -14.67
N ILE A 652 -21.49 40.16 -14.28
CA ILE A 652 -20.65 39.02 -14.68
C ILE A 652 -20.45 38.12 -13.47
N GLU A 653 -20.95 36.89 -13.55
CA GLU A 653 -20.83 35.89 -12.50
C GLU A 653 -19.71 34.89 -12.84
N LEU A 654 -18.67 34.87 -12.00
CA LEU A 654 -17.58 33.89 -12.07
C LEU A 654 -17.74 32.76 -11.04
N GLY A 655 -18.56 32.96 -10.00
CA GLY A 655 -18.75 31.99 -8.93
C GLY A 655 -19.57 30.78 -9.41
N LYS A 656 -19.00 29.59 -9.32
CA LYS A 656 -19.69 28.35 -9.77
C LYS A 656 -20.65 27.76 -8.74
N ARG A 657 -20.49 28.09 -7.46
CA ARG A 657 -21.28 27.52 -6.36
C ARG A 657 -22.78 27.75 -6.56
N ASP A 658 -23.17 29.01 -6.77
CA ASP A 658 -24.58 29.39 -6.96
C ASP A 658 -25.22 28.80 -8.22
N PHE A 659 -24.41 28.49 -9.25
CA PHE A 659 -24.86 27.78 -10.46
C PHE A 659 -25.23 26.33 -10.14
N TYR A 660 -24.35 25.60 -9.45
CA TYR A 660 -24.58 24.19 -9.11
C TYR A 660 -25.64 24.02 -8.01
N ASP A 661 -25.73 24.96 -7.08
CA ASP A 661 -26.76 24.99 -6.03
C ASP A 661 -28.13 25.47 -6.58
N ASN A 662 -28.22 25.83 -7.86
CA ASN A 662 -29.42 26.34 -8.54
C ASN A 662 -30.14 27.43 -7.74
N THR A 663 -29.37 28.42 -7.27
CA THR A 663 -29.92 29.52 -6.47
C THR A 663 -30.84 30.41 -7.30
N ARG A 664 -31.92 30.90 -6.67
CA ARG A 664 -32.95 31.69 -7.38
C ARG A 664 -32.54 33.14 -7.52
N ILE A 665 -32.53 33.65 -8.75
CA ILE A 665 -32.35 35.07 -9.05
C ILE A 665 -33.72 35.72 -9.29
N GLY A 666 -33.99 36.84 -8.62
CA GLY A 666 -35.22 37.60 -8.83
C GLY A 666 -35.23 38.30 -10.19
N LEU A 667 -36.36 38.23 -10.93
CA LEU A 667 -36.49 38.88 -12.25
C LEU A 667 -36.77 40.39 -12.17
N ARG A 668 -37.18 40.90 -11.00
CA ARG A 668 -37.59 42.30 -10.83
C ARG A 668 -36.50 43.36 -11.14
N PRO A 669 -35.20 43.13 -10.89
CA PRO A 669 -34.12 44.05 -11.31
C PRO A 669 -33.95 44.18 -12.83
N PHE A 670 -34.32 43.14 -13.60
CA PHE A 670 -34.19 43.13 -15.07
C PHE A 670 -35.08 44.16 -15.78
N ARG A 671 -36.06 44.74 -15.08
CA ARG A 671 -36.85 45.89 -15.59
C ARG A 671 -35.99 47.10 -15.94
N ASN A 672 -34.77 47.19 -15.37
CA ASN A 672 -33.82 48.26 -15.63
C ASN A 672 -32.92 47.97 -16.84
N ASN A 673 -33.30 47.01 -17.71
CA ASN A 673 -32.52 46.58 -18.89
C ASN A 673 -31.11 46.06 -18.56
N ILE A 674 -30.91 45.53 -17.35
CA ILE A 674 -29.63 44.92 -16.97
C ILE A 674 -29.41 43.58 -17.70
N SER A 675 -28.14 43.21 -17.89
CA SER A 675 -27.74 41.91 -18.44
C SER A 675 -27.03 41.07 -17.37
N TYR A 676 -27.23 39.76 -17.41
CA TYR A 676 -26.56 38.81 -16.52
C TYR A 676 -25.81 37.76 -17.35
N PHE A 677 -24.51 37.61 -17.10
CA PHE A 677 -23.65 36.67 -17.80
C PHE A 677 -23.04 35.69 -16.79
N GLY A 678 -23.32 34.40 -16.95
CA GLY A 678 -22.52 33.35 -16.31
C GLY A 678 -21.29 33.03 -17.15
N VAL A 679 -20.12 32.93 -16.53
CA VAL A 679 -18.85 32.71 -17.23
C VAL A 679 -18.17 31.43 -16.75
N ASP A 680 -17.91 30.53 -17.69
CA ASP A 680 -17.04 29.38 -17.51
C ASP A 680 -15.95 29.36 -18.59
N ALA A 681 -14.75 29.82 -18.23
CA ALA A 681 -13.64 29.90 -19.17
C ALA A 681 -13.15 28.50 -19.63
N ASP A 682 -13.28 27.47 -18.80
CA ASP A 682 -12.87 26.09 -19.12
C ASP A 682 -13.78 25.49 -20.20
N GLN A 683 -15.09 25.70 -20.08
CA GLN A 683 -16.06 25.27 -21.08
C GLN A 683 -15.92 26.04 -22.40
N LEU A 684 -15.59 27.34 -22.35
CA LEU A 684 -15.36 28.16 -23.54
C LEU A 684 -14.26 27.59 -24.45
N MET A 685 -13.18 27.08 -23.84
CA MET A 685 -12.07 26.47 -24.56
C MET A 685 -12.47 25.18 -25.29
N HIS A 686 -13.31 24.36 -24.65
CA HIS A 686 -13.80 23.13 -25.24
C HIS A 686 -14.83 23.38 -26.36
N LEU A 687 -15.84 24.22 -26.10
CA LEU A 687 -16.98 24.41 -27.00
C LEU A 687 -16.75 25.48 -28.09
N ARG A 688 -15.85 26.44 -27.88
CA ARG A 688 -15.60 27.56 -28.80
C ARG A 688 -14.09 27.82 -29.02
N PRO A 689 -13.30 26.81 -29.43
CA PRO A 689 -11.84 26.91 -29.53
C PRO A 689 -11.35 28.02 -30.46
N ALA A 690 -12.07 28.31 -31.56
CA ALA A 690 -11.73 29.41 -32.47
C ALA A 690 -11.87 30.79 -31.81
N LEU A 691 -12.87 30.97 -30.94
CA LEU A 691 -13.06 32.21 -30.18
C LEU A 691 -11.95 32.36 -29.14
N THR A 692 -11.63 31.28 -28.44
CA THR A 692 -10.51 31.21 -27.49
C THR A 692 -9.21 31.63 -28.14
N ARG A 693 -8.86 31.01 -29.27
CA ARG A 693 -7.63 31.33 -30.00
C ARG A 693 -7.53 32.81 -30.36
N ARG A 694 -8.62 33.40 -30.86
CA ARG A 694 -8.66 34.83 -31.22
C ARG A 694 -8.45 35.73 -30.00
N LEU A 695 -9.28 35.55 -28.96
CA LEU A 695 -9.25 36.40 -27.77
C LEU A 695 -7.93 36.26 -26.99
N TYR A 696 -7.39 35.04 -26.91
CA TYR A 696 -6.11 34.80 -26.24
C TYR A 696 -4.94 35.41 -27.04
N GLY A 697 -4.96 35.34 -28.38
CA GLY A 697 -3.96 36.02 -29.21
C GLY A 697 -4.01 37.55 -29.10
N GLU A 698 -5.21 38.15 -29.06
CA GLU A 698 -5.38 39.59 -28.79
C GLU A 698 -4.82 39.97 -27.41
N LEU A 699 -5.14 39.18 -26.39
CA LEU A 699 -4.64 39.38 -25.03
C LEU A 699 -3.12 39.33 -24.96
N MET A 700 -2.49 38.32 -25.58
CA MET A 700 -1.04 38.17 -25.59
C MET A 700 -0.33 39.32 -26.31
N THR A 701 -0.97 39.94 -27.30
CA THR A 701 -0.48 41.16 -27.95
C THR A 701 -0.39 42.35 -26.99
N LEU A 702 -1.31 42.43 -26.01
CA LEU A 702 -1.27 43.48 -24.98
C LEU A 702 -0.11 43.29 -23.99
N PHE A 703 0.32 42.05 -23.76
CA PHE A 703 1.55 41.78 -22.98
C PHE A 703 2.80 42.11 -23.78
N ASP A 704 2.84 41.75 -25.08
CA ASP A 704 4.00 42.04 -25.94
C ASP A 704 4.23 43.55 -26.13
N THR A 705 3.16 44.33 -26.16
CA THR A 705 3.21 45.81 -26.23
C THR A 705 3.41 46.49 -24.87
N GLY A 706 3.46 45.74 -23.77
CA GLY A 706 3.64 46.27 -22.41
C GLY A 706 2.43 47.02 -21.84
N VAL A 707 1.25 46.85 -22.42
CA VAL A 707 0.00 47.42 -21.90
C VAL A 707 -0.46 46.67 -20.64
N LEU A 708 -0.31 45.35 -20.64
CA LEU A 708 -0.60 44.48 -19.50
C LEU A 708 0.69 43.86 -18.97
N HIS A 709 0.71 43.58 -17.66
CA HIS A 709 1.87 43.05 -16.95
C HIS A 709 1.49 41.79 -16.17
N PRO A 710 2.39 40.79 -16.07
CA PRO A 710 2.16 39.59 -15.27
C PRO A 710 1.77 39.91 -13.82
N LEU A 711 1.05 38.99 -13.18
CA LEU A 711 0.65 39.19 -11.78
C LEU A 711 1.84 39.01 -10.84
N PRO A 712 1.83 39.64 -9.66
CA PRO A 712 2.69 39.21 -8.57
C PRO A 712 2.40 37.75 -8.24
N TYR A 713 3.44 36.97 -7.96
CA TYR A 713 3.30 35.55 -7.64
C TYR A 713 4.22 35.11 -6.52
N ARG A 714 3.81 34.03 -5.85
CA ARG A 714 4.65 33.25 -4.96
C ARG A 714 4.99 31.93 -5.64
N ALA A 715 6.28 31.67 -5.81
CA ALA A 715 6.77 30.46 -6.44
C ALA A 715 7.13 29.40 -5.39
N PHE A 716 6.79 28.15 -5.66
CA PHE A 716 7.14 26.97 -4.88
C PHE A 716 7.89 25.97 -5.78
N ALA A 717 8.85 25.25 -5.23
CA ALA A 717 9.47 24.14 -5.94
C ALA A 717 8.47 22.99 -6.11
N ALA A 718 8.70 22.12 -7.08
CA ALA A 718 7.83 20.97 -7.33
C ALA A 718 7.71 20.03 -6.11
N ASP A 719 8.77 19.91 -5.31
CA ASP A 719 8.76 19.10 -4.10
C ASP A 719 7.88 19.69 -2.98
N ASP A 720 7.69 21.02 -2.96
CA ASP A 720 6.86 21.75 -1.99
C ASP A 720 5.39 21.90 -2.46
N VAL A 721 4.94 21.08 -3.40
CA VAL A 721 3.62 21.22 -4.03
C VAL A 721 2.47 21.12 -3.01
N VAL A 722 2.59 20.29 -1.98
CA VAL A 722 1.59 20.19 -0.91
C VAL A 722 1.49 21.50 -0.13
N GLU A 723 2.62 22.14 0.14
CA GLU A 723 2.65 23.46 0.80
C GLU A 723 2.03 24.54 -0.08
N ALA A 724 2.24 24.48 -1.40
CA ALA A 724 1.59 25.40 -2.35
C ALA A 724 0.06 25.30 -2.29
N PHE A 725 -0.49 24.07 -2.25
CA PHE A 725 -1.93 23.83 -2.10
C PHE A 725 -2.45 24.31 -0.73
N ARG A 726 -1.74 24.02 0.36
CA ARG A 726 -2.10 24.52 1.71
C ARG A 726 -2.07 26.05 1.79
N HIS A 727 -1.08 26.68 1.17
CA HIS A 727 -0.99 28.14 1.11
C HIS A 727 -2.17 28.76 0.34
N MET A 728 -2.65 28.08 -0.70
CA MET A 728 -3.90 28.46 -1.37
C MET A 728 -5.11 28.29 -0.46
N GLN A 729 -5.22 27.17 0.26
CA GLN A 729 -6.33 26.85 1.18
C GLN A 729 -6.52 27.94 2.26
N GLN A 730 -5.43 28.49 2.80
CA GLN A 730 -5.44 29.56 3.80
C GLN A 730 -5.95 30.92 3.28
N ALA A 731 -6.14 31.07 1.97
CA ALA A 731 -6.59 32.29 1.29
C ALA A 731 -5.78 33.57 1.64
N SER A 732 -4.53 33.42 2.08
CA SER A 732 -3.65 34.50 2.55
C SER A 732 -2.79 35.14 1.45
N HIS A 733 -2.77 34.54 0.25
CA HIS A 733 -1.93 35.02 -0.86
C HIS A 733 -2.47 36.30 -1.53
N ILE A 734 -1.55 37.06 -2.12
CA ILE A 734 -1.80 38.18 -3.05
C ILE A 734 -1.28 37.75 -4.41
N GLY A 735 -2.09 37.93 -5.46
CA GLY A 735 -1.73 37.51 -6.81
C GLY A 735 -1.87 36.00 -7.03
N LYS A 736 -0.86 35.36 -7.63
CA LYS A 736 -0.91 33.97 -8.08
C LYS A 736 0.08 33.07 -7.31
N ILE A 737 -0.24 31.79 -7.18
CA ILE A 737 0.71 30.78 -6.70
C ILE A 737 1.20 30.00 -7.93
N VAL A 738 2.52 29.81 -8.03
CA VAL A 738 3.17 29.14 -9.15
C VAL A 738 4.06 28.02 -8.63
N VAL A 739 4.06 26.88 -9.31
CA VAL A 739 4.99 25.76 -9.05
C VAL A 739 6.01 25.70 -10.19
N HIS A 740 7.30 25.61 -9.87
CA HIS A 740 8.39 25.52 -10.84
C HIS A 740 9.17 24.22 -10.75
N TYR A 741 9.79 23.82 -11.86
CA TYR A 741 10.48 22.52 -12.03
C TYR A 741 12.00 22.65 -12.19
N ARG A 742 12.58 23.81 -11.85
CA ARG A 742 14.01 24.14 -12.08
C ARG A 742 14.98 23.12 -11.49
N ASP A 743 14.68 22.65 -10.29
CA ASP A 743 15.57 21.74 -9.53
C ASP A 743 15.28 20.26 -9.86
N GLY A 744 14.28 19.99 -10.70
CA GLY A 744 13.74 18.66 -10.91
C GLY A 744 12.62 18.32 -9.93
N ILE A 745 12.21 17.06 -9.92
CA ILE A 745 11.29 16.52 -8.92
C ILE A 745 12.10 15.49 -8.13
N HIS A 746 12.42 15.83 -6.87
CA HIS A 746 13.09 14.94 -5.93
C HIS A 746 12.03 14.30 -5.04
N ALA A 747 11.18 13.46 -5.64
CA ALA A 747 10.45 12.48 -4.85
C ALA A 747 11.48 11.72 -4.01
N ALA A 748 11.22 11.55 -2.70
CA ALA A 748 12.07 10.80 -1.77
C ALA A 748 12.66 9.59 -2.50
N ALA A 749 13.98 9.64 -2.68
CA ALA A 749 14.69 8.93 -3.73
C ALA A 749 14.21 7.48 -3.83
N ALA A 750 13.52 7.17 -4.93
CA ALA A 750 13.44 5.80 -5.41
C ALA A 750 14.90 5.33 -5.59
N PRO A 751 15.31 4.20 -4.98
CA PRO A 751 16.64 3.66 -5.17
C PRO A 751 16.98 3.58 -6.66
N ALA A 752 18.24 3.91 -6.98
CA ALA A 752 18.75 4.01 -8.34
C ALA A 752 18.28 2.86 -9.23
N ALA A 753 17.90 3.21 -10.47
CA ALA A 753 17.44 2.29 -11.49
C ALA A 753 18.33 1.02 -11.54
N PRO A 754 17.75 -0.19 -11.54
CA PRO A 754 18.54 -1.38 -11.82
C PRO A 754 19.17 -1.25 -13.21
N GLN A 755 20.48 -1.51 -13.29
CA GLN A 755 21.15 -1.76 -14.56
C GLN A 755 20.38 -2.86 -15.30
N GLY A 756 20.09 -2.67 -16.59
CA GLY A 756 19.31 -3.62 -17.37
C GLY A 756 19.84 -5.06 -17.23
N SER A 757 18.91 -6.01 -17.04
CA SER A 757 19.21 -7.44 -16.90
C SER A 757 20.18 -7.94 -17.98
N ALA A 758 21.22 -8.65 -17.55
CA ALA A 758 22.23 -9.24 -18.44
C ALA A 758 21.77 -10.58 -19.05
N TRP A 759 20.71 -11.18 -18.50
CA TRP A 759 20.19 -12.47 -18.97
C TRP A 759 19.79 -12.44 -20.44
N LYS A 760 20.38 -13.39 -21.21
CA LYS A 760 20.08 -13.63 -22.63
C LYS A 760 19.98 -15.13 -22.92
N PRO A 761 19.00 -15.54 -23.77
CA PRO A 761 18.94 -16.89 -24.29
C PRO A 761 20.08 -17.16 -25.28
N ASP A 762 20.49 -18.42 -25.38
CA ASP A 762 21.39 -18.91 -26.43
C ASP A 762 20.64 -18.89 -27.78
N PRO A 763 21.10 -18.09 -28.76
CA PRO A 763 20.42 -18.01 -30.05
C PRO A 763 20.45 -19.32 -30.84
N SER A 764 21.36 -20.24 -30.54
CA SER A 764 21.49 -21.53 -31.23
C SER A 764 20.58 -22.63 -30.66
N ALA A 765 19.91 -22.37 -29.53
CA ALA A 765 19.11 -23.36 -28.81
C ALA A 765 17.60 -23.16 -28.99
N THR A 766 16.84 -24.21 -28.68
CA THR A 766 15.37 -24.21 -28.70
C THR A 766 14.80 -23.89 -27.32
N TYR A 767 13.73 -23.08 -27.31
CA TYR A 767 12.94 -22.75 -26.12
C TYR A 767 11.49 -23.22 -26.29
N LEU A 768 11.05 -24.12 -25.39
CA LEU A 768 9.69 -24.65 -25.37
C LEU A 768 8.78 -23.79 -24.48
N VAL A 769 7.67 -23.29 -25.03
CA VAL A 769 6.63 -22.57 -24.28
C VAL A 769 5.32 -23.35 -24.33
N THR A 770 4.93 -23.95 -23.21
CA THR A 770 3.64 -24.64 -23.08
C THR A 770 2.54 -23.66 -22.69
N GLY A 771 1.35 -23.79 -23.28
CA GLY A 771 0.37 -22.71 -23.26
C GLY A 771 0.79 -21.50 -24.11
N GLY A 772 1.77 -21.68 -25.01
CA GLY A 772 2.44 -20.60 -25.76
C GLY A 772 1.68 -20.06 -26.97
N LEU A 773 0.49 -20.59 -27.29
CA LEU A 773 -0.29 -20.17 -28.46
C LEU A 773 -1.34 -19.09 -28.16
N ARG A 774 -1.41 -18.56 -26.94
CA ARG A 774 -2.34 -17.48 -26.57
C ARG A 774 -1.91 -16.71 -25.33
N GLY A 775 -2.42 -15.49 -25.17
CA GLY A 775 -2.33 -14.71 -23.93
C GLY A 775 -0.90 -14.52 -23.44
N PHE A 776 -0.67 -14.65 -22.13
CA PHE A 776 0.63 -14.34 -21.53
C PHE A 776 1.76 -15.28 -22.01
N GLY A 777 1.48 -16.57 -22.25
CA GLY A 777 2.47 -17.50 -22.79
C GLY A 777 2.95 -17.12 -24.21
N LEU A 778 2.05 -16.62 -25.05
CA LEU A 778 2.41 -16.10 -26.37
C LEU A 778 3.28 -14.83 -26.27
N ARG A 779 2.97 -13.94 -25.32
CA ARG A 779 3.80 -12.75 -25.04
C ARG A 779 5.18 -13.14 -24.51
N THR A 780 5.29 -14.20 -23.73
CA THR A 780 6.58 -14.75 -23.31
C THR A 780 7.40 -15.27 -24.50
N ALA A 781 6.77 -15.94 -25.46
CA ALA A 781 7.44 -16.40 -26.68
C ALA A 781 7.99 -15.22 -27.50
N GLN A 782 7.19 -14.16 -27.65
CA GLN A 782 7.64 -12.91 -28.29
C GLN A 782 8.83 -12.30 -27.54
N TRP A 783 8.73 -12.17 -26.21
CA TRP A 783 9.80 -11.62 -25.39
C TRP A 783 11.09 -12.45 -25.45
N LEU A 784 11.00 -13.79 -25.50
CA LEU A 784 12.17 -14.65 -25.68
C LEU A 784 12.90 -14.35 -27.00
N ALA A 785 12.15 -14.13 -28.09
CA ALA A 785 12.72 -13.75 -29.38
C ALA A 785 13.39 -12.37 -29.35
N GLU A 786 12.73 -11.38 -28.72
CA GLU A 786 13.26 -10.03 -28.50
C GLU A 786 14.57 -10.06 -27.68
N ARG A 787 14.66 -11.00 -26.72
CA ARG A 787 15.88 -11.23 -25.93
C ARG A 787 17.00 -11.95 -26.67
N GLY A 788 16.72 -12.57 -27.82
CA GLY A 788 17.73 -13.21 -28.66
C GLY A 788 17.44 -14.65 -29.07
N ALA A 789 16.37 -15.28 -28.59
CA ALA A 789 16.04 -16.65 -29.00
C ALA A 789 15.73 -16.70 -30.50
N ARG A 790 16.18 -17.75 -31.19
CA ARG A 790 15.91 -17.94 -32.63
C ARG A 790 15.14 -19.20 -32.96
N HIS A 791 15.00 -20.12 -32.00
CA HIS A 791 14.24 -21.35 -32.17
C HIS A 791 13.20 -21.48 -31.05
N LEU A 792 11.92 -21.44 -31.40
CA LEU A 792 10.78 -21.50 -30.48
C LEU A 792 9.90 -22.71 -30.79
N ALA A 793 9.60 -23.50 -29.77
CA ALA A 793 8.59 -24.56 -29.81
C ALA A 793 7.38 -24.13 -28.97
N LEU A 794 6.22 -23.94 -29.58
CA LEU A 794 5.01 -23.46 -28.92
C LEU A 794 3.96 -24.58 -28.88
N ALA A 795 3.60 -25.02 -27.68
CA ALA A 795 2.68 -26.13 -27.48
C ALA A 795 1.38 -25.65 -26.82
N SER A 796 0.24 -26.15 -27.29
CA SER A 796 -1.05 -26.03 -26.61
C SER A 796 -1.92 -27.24 -26.90
N ARG A 797 -2.97 -27.48 -26.09
CA ARG A 797 -3.85 -28.65 -26.27
C ARG A 797 -4.50 -28.73 -27.65
N SER A 798 -4.97 -27.60 -28.20
CA SER A 798 -5.63 -27.57 -29.51
C SER A 798 -4.65 -27.48 -30.67
N GLY A 799 -3.44 -26.94 -30.45
CA GLY A 799 -2.49 -26.61 -31.51
C GLY A 799 -2.93 -25.50 -32.47
N THR A 800 -4.10 -24.90 -32.25
CA THR A 800 -4.69 -23.89 -33.12
C THR A 800 -4.18 -22.49 -32.77
N LEU A 801 -3.86 -21.71 -33.80
CA LEU A 801 -3.54 -20.29 -33.68
C LEU A 801 -4.83 -19.48 -33.87
N ASP A 802 -5.13 -18.54 -32.97
CA ASP A 802 -6.13 -17.50 -33.21
C ASP A 802 -5.53 -16.34 -34.03
N ASP A 803 -6.30 -15.31 -34.34
CA ASP A 803 -5.85 -14.19 -35.19
C ASP A 803 -4.66 -13.45 -34.58
N GLU A 804 -4.66 -13.25 -33.25
CA GLU A 804 -3.54 -12.63 -32.52
C GLU A 804 -2.27 -13.49 -32.62
N ALA A 805 -2.40 -14.80 -32.38
CA ALA A 805 -1.30 -15.74 -32.46
C ALA A 805 -0.75 -15.88 -33.89
N HIS A 806 -1.61 -15.87 -34.92
CA HIS A 806 -1.16 -15.85 -36.30
C HIS A 806 -0.33 -14.60 -36.61
N ALA A 807 -0.80 -13.41 -36.20
CA ALA A 807 -0.08 -12.17 -36.44
C ALA A 807 1.30 -12.15 -35.75
N ILE A 808 1.36 -12.58 -34.48
CA ILE A 808 2.63 -12.63 -33.71
C ILE A 808 3.58 -13.68 -34.30
N VAL A 809 3.11 -14.89 -34.60
CA VAL A 809 3.96 -15.94 -35.19
C VAL A 809 4.47 -15.53 -36.57
N ALA A 810 3.66 -14.87 -37.39
CA ALA A 810 4.09 -14.35 -38.68
C ALA A 810 5.17 -13.25 -38.53
N ALA A 811 5.00 -12.34 -37.57
CA ALA A 811 5.99 -11.31 -37.26
C ALA A 811 7.31 -11.90 -36.73
N LEU A 812 7.26 -12.92 -35.88
CA LEU A 812 8.47 -13.62 -35.42
C LEU A 812 9.21 -14.31 -36.57
N ARG A 813 8.48 -14.98 -37.46
CA ARG A 813 9.06 -15.62 -38.65
C ARG A 813 9.69 -14.62 -39.61
N SER A 814 9.09 -13.44 -39.81
CA SER A 814 9.67 -12.39 -40.64
C SER A 814 10.95 -11.77 -40.04
N GLN A 815 11.12 -11.85 -38.73
CA GLN A 815 12.35 -11.48 -38.00
C GLN A 815 13.42 -12.59 -38.03
N GLY A 816 13.20 -13.70 -38.75
CA GLY A 816 14.14 -14.80 -38.86
C GLY A 816 14.09 -15.80 -37.69
N VAL A 817 13.06 -15.76 -36.85
CA VAL A 817 12.86 -16.74 -35.77
C VAL A 817 12.15 -17.97 -36.33
N SER A 818 12.72 -19.15 -36.10
CA SER A 818 12.08 -20.42 -36.40
C SER A 818 11.04 -20.74 -35.32
N VAL A 819 9.76 -20.76 -35.69
CA VAL A 819 8.65 -21.04 -34.78
C VAL A 819 7.93 -22.33 -35.20
N TRP A 820 8.05 -23.36 -34.38
CA TRP A 820 7.31 -24.62 -34.49
C TRP A 820 6.12 -24.61 -33.52
N THR A 821 4.93 -24.87 -34.03
CA THR A 821 3.68 -24.89 -33.25
C THR A 821 3.09 -26.29 -33.29
N THR A 822 2.64 -26.82 -32.15
CA THR A 822 2.11 -28.18 -32.08
C THR A 822 0.96 -28.33 -31.09
N ALA A 823 0.08 -29.30 -31.36
CA ALA A 823 -0.92 -29.78 -30.43
C ALA A 823 -0.26 -30.76 -29.45
N CYS A 824 -0.36 -30.47 -28.15
CA CYS A 824 0.15 -31.34 -27.08
C CYS A 824 -0.61 -31.04 -25.79
N ASP A 825 -1.21 -32.07 -25.21
CA ASP A 825 -1.65 -32.04 -23.83
C ASP A 825 -0.48 -32.40 -22.90
N ILE A 826 0.01 -31.38 -22.19
CA ILE A 826 1.15 -31.51 -21.29
C ILE A 826 0.83 -32.42 -20.08
N ALA A 827 -0.44 -32.62 -19.76
CA ALA A 827 -0.87 -33.55 -18.73
C ALA A 827 -0.82 -35.03 -19.19
N ALA A 828 -0.57 -35.30 -20.48
CA ALA A 828 -0.46 -36.66 -21.03
C ALA A 828 1.02 -37.03 -21.26
N ALA A 829 1.56 -37.95 -20.45
CA ALA A 829 3.00 -38.27 -20.45
C ALA A 829 3.52 -38.75 -21.81
N ASP A 830 2.73 -39.53 -22.55
CA ASP A 830 3.03 -40.02 -23.90
C ASP A 830 3.14 -38.87 -24.91
N GLN A 831 2.26 -37.87 -24.82
CA GLN A 831 2.32 -36.68 -25.68
C GLN A 831 3.52 -35.79 -25.36
N VAL A 832 3.90 -35.65 -24.08
CA VAL A 832 5.12 -34.94 -23.69
C VAL A 832 6.36 -35.67 -24.21
N SER A 833 6.35 -37.01 -24.17
CA SER A 833 7.44 -37.81 -24.73
C SER A 833 7.58 -37.58 -26.22
N ALA A 834 6.49 -37.69 -26.97
CA ALA A 834 6.47 -37.46 -28.41
C ALA A 834 6.90 -36.02 -28.77
N LEU A 835 6.49 -35.03 -27.96
CA LEU A 835 6.92 -33.63 -28.09
C LEU A 835 8.44 -33.49 -27.95
N LEU A 836 9.03 -34.04 -26.89
CA LEU A 836 10.47 -33.96 -26.63
C LEU A 836 11.29 -34.74 -27.66
N ASP A 837 10.81 -35.91 -28.09
CA ASP A 837 11.47 -36.72 -29.12
C ASP A 837 11.48 -35.97 -30.47
N HIS A 838 10.39 -35.27 -30.81
CA HIS A 838 10.36 -34.43 -32.00
C HIS A 838 11.34 -33.26 -31.92
N ILE A 839 11.41 -32.57 -30.78
CA ILE A 839 12.36 -31.47 -30.56
C ILE A 839 13.79 -31.98 -30.74
N GLY A 840 14.15 -33.09 -30.10
CA GLY A 840 15.49 -33.67 -30.20
C GLY A 840 15.86 -34.18 -31.60
N ALA A 841 14.89 -34.61 -32.40
CA ALA A 841 15.13 -35.13 -33.74
C ALA A 841 15.16 -34.05 -34.84
N ARG A 842 14.46 -32.92 -34.65
CA ARG A 842 14.15 -31.96 -35.73
C ARG A 842 14.56 -30.52 -35.46
N LEU A 843 14.77 -30.14 -34.20
CA LEU A 843 15.13 -28.78 -33.82
C LEU A 843 16.53 -28.76 -33.18
N PRO A 844 17.16 -27.58 -33.06
CA PRO A 844 18.37 -27.43 -32.25
C PRO A 844 18.13 -27.83 -30.78
N ALA A 845 19.21 -28.06 -30.04
CA ALA A 845 19.16 -28.57 -28.67
C ALA A 845 18.21 -27.75 -27.78
N LEU A 846 17.38 -28.44 -27.00
CA LEU A 846 16.47 -27.81 -26.04
C LEU A 846 17.26 -27.27 -24.85
N ALA A 847 17.29 -25.94 -24.68
CA ALA A 847 17.96 -25.29 -23.56
C ALA A 847 16.99 -24.68 -22.55
N GLY A 848 15.74 -24.40 -22.94
CA GLY A 848 14.80 -23.72 -22.05
C GLY A 848 13.37 -24.18 -22.15
N ILE A 849 12.68 -24.18 -21.01
CA ILE A 849 11.25 -24.50 -20.89
C ILE A 849 10.55 -23.39 -20.12
N VAL A 850 9.41 -22.92 -20.64
CA VAL A 850 8.45 -22.07 -19.95
C VAL A 850 7.12 -22.81 -19.87
N HIS A 851 6.69 -23.11 -18.65
CA HIS A 851 5.43 -23.77 -18.35
C HIS A 851 4.34 -22.76 -17.98
N ALA A 852 3.55 -22.34 -18.98
CA ALA A 852 2.45 -21.39 -18.84
C ALA A 852 1.06 -22.02 -19.06
N ALA A 853 0.98 -23.36 -19.16
CA ALA A 853 -0.28 -24.06 -19.29
C ALA A 853 -1.12 -23.93 -18.01
N THR A 854 -2.42 -23.65 -18.17
CA THR A 854 -3.34 -23.51 -17.03
C THR A 854 -4.77 -23.80 -17.47
N LEU A 855 -5.55 -24.33 -16.53
CA LEU A 855 -7.01 -24.46 -16.59
C LEU A 855 -7.57 -23.76 -15.34
N TYR A 856 -8.64 -23.00 -15.52
CA TYR A 856 -9.37 -22.38 -14.41
C TYR A 856 -10.69 -23.12 -14.24
N ASP A 857 -10.97 -23.56 -13.02
CA ASP A 857 -12.27 -24.10 -12.59
C ASP A 857 -12.55 -23.51 -11.20
N ASP A 858 -12.93 -22.23 -11.22
CA ASP A 858 -13.13 -21.41 -10.03
C ASP A 858 -14.48 -21.76 -9.38
N GLY A 859 -14.50 -21.80 -8.05
CA GLY A 859 -15.64 -22.10 -7.21
C GLY A 859 -15.24 -22.05 -5.75
N LEU A 860 -16.19 -21.71 -4.87
CA LEU A 860 -15.96 -21.80 -3.42
C LEU A 860 -15.59 -23.23 -3.06
N ALA A 861 -14.70 -23.42 -2.09
CA ALA A 861 -14.22 -24.72 -1.67
C ALA A 861 -15.37 -25.68 -1.30
N ALA A 862 -16.46 -25.15 -0.72
CA ALA A 862 -17.66 -25.90 -0.38
C ALA A 862 -18.44 -26.48 -1.58
N SER A 863 -18.18 -25.98 -2.80
CA SER A 863 -18.85 -26.38 -4.06
C SER A 863 -17.96 -27.21 -4.99
N LEU A 864 -16.69 -27.44 -4.61
CA LEU A 864 -15.73 -28.20 -5.39
C LEU A 864 -15.72 -29.67 -4.93
N ASP A 865 -15.86 -30.59 -5.87
CA ASP A 865 -15.58 -32.00 -5.66
C ASP A 865 -14.10 -32.33 -6.00
N ALA A 866 -13.65 -33.52 -5.57
CA ALA A 866 -12.28 -33.97 -5.81
C ALA A 866 -11.93 -34.09 -7.32
N SER A 867 -12.90 -34.40 -8.17
CA SER A 867 -12.67 -34.57 -9.62
C SER A 867 -12.40 -33.23 -10.31
N ARG A 868 -13.15 -32.19 -9.94
CA ARG A 868 -12.95 -30.81 -10.39
C ARG A 868 -11.63 -30.24 -9.92
N ILE A 869 -11.28 -30.47 -8.65
CA ILE A 869 -9.97 -30.08 -8.11
C ILE A 869 -8.83 -30.76 -8.89
N ALA A 870 -8.92 -32.07 -9.11
CA ALA A 870 -7.91 -32.81 -9.86
C ALA A 870 -7.77 -32.31 -11.31
N ALA A 871 -8.89 -32.06 -11.98
CA ALA A 871 -8.91 -31.55 -13.35
C ALA A 871 -8.25 -30.16 -13.47
N ALA A 872 -8.50 -29.26 -12.52
CA ALA A 872 -7.87 -27.94 -12.47
C ALA A 872 -6.37 -28.02 -12.14
N MET A 873 -5.96 -28.96 -11.29
CA MET A 873 -4.55 -29.17 -10.92
C MET A 873 -3.74 -29.81 -12.06
N ALA A 874 -4.33 -30.71 -12.84
CA ALA A 874 -3.62 -31.58 -13.78
C ALA A 874 -2.69 -30.83 -14.76
N PRO A 875 -3.10 -29.75 -15.47
CA PRO A 875 -2.23 -29.09 -16.44
C PRO A 875 -0.96 -28.49 -15.84
N LYS A 876 -1.02 -28.02 -14.58
CA LYS A 876 0.11 -27.42 -13.86
C LYS A 876 0.96 -28.48 -13.17
N VAL A 877 0.33 -29.41 -12.48
CA VAL A 877 1.01 -30.42 -11.67
C VAL A 877 1.60 -31.52 -12.54
N LEU A 878 0.76 -32.24 -13.29
CA LEU A 878 1.23 -33.31 -14.18
C LEU A 878 2.11 -32.73 -15.30
N GLY A 879 1.72 -31.57 -15.83
CA GLY A 879 2.49 -30.91 -16.87
C GLY A 879 3.93 -30.59 -16.45
N ALA A 880 4.10 -29.93 -15.32
CA ALA A 880 5.43 -29.62 -14.81
C ALA A 880 6.21 -30.88 -14.39
N TRP A 881 5.53 -31.88 -13.81
CA TRP A 881 6.17 -33.16 -13.45
C TRP A 881 6.68 -33.93 -14.66
N HIS A 882 5.85 -34.12 -15.70
CA HIS A 882 6.27 -34.82 -16.91
C HIS A 882 7.44 -34.11 -17.60
N LEU A 883 7.41 -32.78 -17.67
CA LEU A 883 8.53 -31.99 -18.20
C LEU A 883 9.79 -32.20 -17.36
N HIS A 884 9.69 -32.21 -16.03
CA HIS A 884 10.83 -32.45 -15.15
C HIS A 884 11.40 -33.87 -15.34
N GLU A 885 10.57 -34.90 -15.17
CA GLU A 885 10.97 -36.31 -15.20
C GLU A 885 11.57 -36.68 -16.56
N GLN A 886 10.91 -36.30 -17.66
CA GLN A 886 11.32 -36.72 -18.99
C GLN A 886 12.56 -35.99 -19.51
N THR A 887 12.76 -34.73 -19.10
CA THR A 887 14.00 -34.00 -19.43
C THR A 887 15.19 -34.55 -18.64
N GLN A 888 14.96 -34.90 -17.37
CA GLN A 888 15.97 -35.52 -16.53
C GLN A 888 16.33 -36.92 -17.03
N ALA A 889 15.35 -37.78 -17.31
CA ALA A 889 15.57 -39.14 -17.82
C ALA A 889 16.33 -39.17 -19.16
N ARG A 890 16.18 -38.13 -19.97
CA ARG A 890 16.91 -37.95 -21.25
C ARG A 890 18.26 -37.26 -21.11
N GLY A 891 18.64 -36.80 -19.91
CA GLY A 891 19.88 -36.06 -19.69
C GLY A 891 19.92 -34.69 -20.41
N ILE A 892 18.76 -34.06 -20.64
CA ILE A 892 18.70 -32.76 -21.32
C ILE A 892 19.19 -31.66 -20.37
N ALA A 893 20.33 -31.07 -20.71
CA ALA A 893 20.91 -29.96 -19.97
C ALA A 893 20.16 -28.64 -20.28
N LEU A 894 19.16 -28.32 -19.46
CA LEU A 894 18.45 -27.05 -19.55
C LEU A 894 19.25 -25.95 -18.85
N SER A 895 19.25 -24.74 -19.41
CA SER A 895 19.69 -23.50 -18.75
C SER A 895 18.52 -22.72 -18.14
N LEU A 896 17.28 -23.04 -18.54
CA LEU A 896 16.06 -22.35 -18.12
C LEU A 896 14.91 -23.33 -17.87
N PHE A 897 14.27 -23.28 -16.70
CA PHE A 897 13.02 -23.98 -16.42
C PHE A 897 12.10 -23.05 -15.63
N VAL A 898 11.20 -22.36 -16.31
CA VAL A 898 10.30 -21.37 -15.72
C VAL A 898 8.90 -21.96 -15.60
N MET A 899 8.27 -21.82 -14.44
CA MET A 899 6.88 -22.19 -14.20
C MET A 899 6.08 -20.95 -13.80
N TYR A 900 4.89 -20.79 -14.35
CA TYR A 900 4.02 -19.66 -14.00
C TYR A 900 3.08 -20.04 -12.87
N SER A 901 3.39 -19.55 -11.67
CA SER A 901 2.51 -19.53 -10.50
C SER A 901 1.68 -18.24 -10.48
N SER A 902 1.00 -17.95 -9.36
CA SER A 902 0.25 -16.73 -9.12
C SER A 902 0.52 -16.21 -7.72
N ALA A 903 0.52 -14.88 -7.56
CA ALA A 903 0.63 -14.25 -6.25
C ALA A 903 -0.50 -14.66 -5.29
N THR A 904 -1.61 -15.21 -5.80
CA THR A 904 -2.71 -15.75 -4.98
C THR A 904 -2.27 -16.89 -4.06
N THR A 905 -1.14 -17.56 -4.30
CA THR A 905 -0.59 -18.53 -3.35
C THR A 905 -0.09 -17.91 -2.05
N LEU A 906 0.21 -16.59 -2.04
CA LEU A 906 0.67 -15.90 -0.85
C LEU A 906 -0.44 -15.59 0.15
N PHE A 907 -1.63 -15.25 -0.37
CA PHE A 907 -2.75 -14.75 0.41
C PHE A 907 -4.06 -15.56 0.25
N GLY A 908 -4.13 -16.54 -0.66
CA GLY A 908 -5.29 -17.42 -0.84
C GLY A 908 -6.54 -16.72 -1.38
N ASN A 909 -6.72 -16.64 -2.71
CA ASN A 909 -7.91 -15.96 -3.26
C ASN A 909 -9.18 -16.83 -3.13
N ALA A 910 -10.22 -16.28 -2.48
CA ALA A 910 -11.51 -16.94 -2.32
C ALA A 910 -12.12 -17.30 -3.69
N GLY A 911 -12.64 -18.52 -3.80
CA GLY A 911 -13.17 -19.09 -5.04
C GLY A 911 -12.10 -19.70 -5.95
N GLN A 912 -10.81 -19.68 -5.58
CA GLN A 912 -9.71 -20.20 -6.41
C GLN A 912 -8.89 -21.28 -5.69
N GLY A 913 -9.50 -22.05 -4.79
CA GLY A 913 -8.82 -23.07 -4.00
C GLY A 913 -8.03 -24.07 -4.86
N SER A 914 -8.66 -24.64 -5.88
CA SER A 914 -8.03 -25.60 -6.81
C SER A 914 -6.83 -25.01 -7.57
N TYR A 915 -6.96 -23.77 -8.04
CA TYR A 915 -5.91 -23.03 -8.74
C TYR A 915 -4.72 -22.70 -7.81
N VAL A 916 -5.02 -22.24 -6.59
CA VAL A 916 -4.01 -21.94 -5.56
C VAL A 916 -3.25 -23.21 -5.16
N ALA A 917 -3.95 -24.34 -4.99
CA ALA A 917 -3.34 -25.64 -4.71
C ALA A 917 -2.39 -26.10 -5.82
N ALA A 918 -2.81 -26.00 -7.09
CA ALA A 918 -1.99 -26.37 -8.24
C ALA A 918 -0.68 -25.55 -8.31
N ASN A 919 -0.79 -24.24 -8.03
CA ASN A 919 0.35 -23.32 -8.02
C ASN A 919 1.30 -23.58 -6.85
N GLY A 920 0.77 -23.77 -5.63
CA GLY A 920 1.59 -24.12 -4.45
C GLY A 920 2.40 -25.39 -4.65
N TRP A 921 1.85 -26.37 -5.36
CA TRP A 921 2.58 -27.57 -5.76
C TRP A 921 3.76 -27.28 -6.70
N MET A 922 3.57 -26.46 -7.75
CA MET A 922 4.67 -26.10 -8.66
C MET A 922 5.78 -25.30 -7.97
N GLU A 923 5.44 -24.47 -6.99
CA GLU A 923 6.43 -23.77 -6.16
C GLU A 923 7.29 -24.75 -5.36
N ALA A 924 6.70 -25.84 -4.87
CA ALA A 924 7.46 -26.93 -4.24
C ALA A 924 8.32 -27.71 -5.25
N LEU A 925 7.83 -27.96 -6.48
CA LEU A 925 8.65 -28.57 -7.53
C LEU A 925 9.86 -27.71 -7.91
N ALA A 926 9.70 -26.38 -7.92
CA ALA A 926 10.80 -25.46 -8.23
C ALA A 926 11.93 -25.53 -7.20
N ARG A 927 11.55 -25.53 -5.91
CA ARG A 927 12.50 -25.74 -4.81
C ARG A 927 13.17 -27.10 -4.91
N HIS A 928 12.38 -28.15 -5.13
CA HIS A 928 12.91 -29.50 -5.31
C HIS A 928 13.94 -29.60 -6.46
N ARG A 929 13.65 -29.04 -7.63
CA ARG A 929 14.58 -29.03 -8.78
C ARG A 929 15.91 -28.35 -8.41
N ARG A 930 15.87 -27.26 -7.65
CA ARG A 930 17.07 -26.55 -7.20
C ARG A 930 17.85 -27.33 -6.15
N ASP A 931 17.17 -28.00 -5.23
CA ASP A 931 17.81 -28.84 -4.21
C ASP A 931 18.65 -29.96 -4.86
N ILE A 932 18.25 -30.43 -6.06
CA ILE A 932 19.00 -31.42 -6.86
C ILE A 932 19.92 -30.79 -7.92
N GLY A 933 20.18 -29.48 -7.86
CA GLY A 933 21.10 -28.78 -8.74
C GLY A 933 20.58 -28.47 -10.16
N LEU A 934 19.28 -28.66 -10.42
CA LEU A 934 18.66 -28.34 -11.71
C LEU A 934 18.09 -26.91 -11.70
N PRO A 935 18.10 -26.19 -12.83
CA PRO A 935 17.49 -24.86 -12.89
C PRO A 935 15.98 -24.97 -12.72
N ALA A 936 15.43 -24.06 -11.93
CA ALA A 936 14.00 -23.81 -11.82
C ALA A 936 13.71 -22.42 -11.24
N VAL A 937 12.74 -21.73 -11.81
CA VAL A 937 12.13 -20.52 -11.24
C VAL A 937 10.60 -20.61 -11.35
N CYS A 938 9.88 -20.41 -10.25
CA CYS A 938 8.41 -20.40 -10.21
C CYS A 938 7.90 -18.98 -9.93
N LEU A 939 7.45 -18.29 -10.97
CA LEU A 939 7.08 -16.87 -10.87
C LEU A 939 5.66 -16.72 -10.34
N ARG A 940 5.48 -16.08 -9.18
CA ARG A 940 4.15 -15.81 -8.62
C ARG A 940 3.61 -14.49 -9.18
N TRP A 941 2.88 -14.57 -10.28
CA TRP A 941 2.36 -13.40 -10.99
C TRP A 941 1.16 -12.74 -10.30
N GLY A 942 1.21 -11.41 -10.16
CA GLY A 942 0.05 -10.57 -9.89
C GLY A 942 -0.87 -10.44 -11.11
N ALA A 943 -1.84 -9.52 -11.04
CA ALA A 943 -2.77 -9.28 -12.14
C ALA A 943 -2.03 -8.74 -13.38
N ILE A 944 -2.16 -9.41 -14.53
CA ILE A 944 -1.62 -8.94 -15.82
C ILE A 944 -2.72 -8.20 -16.60
N ALA A 945 -2.43 -6.98 -17.04
CA ALA A 945 -3.42 -6.03 -17.56
C ALA A 945 -3.85 -6.32 -19.00
N ASP A 946 -2.90 -6.58 -19.89
CA ASP A 946 -3.03 -6.55 -21.35
C ASP A 946 -2.85 -7.93 -22.00
N ALA A 947 -2.59 -8.99 -21.22
CA ALA A 947 -2.43 -10.34 -21.73
C ALA A 947 -2.97 -11.40 -20.76
N GLY A 948 -3.47 -12.52 -21.30
CA GLY A 948 -3.91 -13.66 -20.51
C GLY A 948 -5.39 -13.63 -20.13
N PHE A 949 -5.74 -14.30 -19.03
CA PHE A 949 -7.14 -14.55 -18.63
C PHE A 949 -7.86 -13.27 -18.19
N LEU A 950 -7.20 -12.44 -17.38
CA LEU A 950 -7.78 -11.22 -16.81
C LEU A 950 -8.06 -10.14 -17.86
N ALA A 951 -7.21 -10.02 -18.89
CA ALA A 951 -7.46 -9.13 -20.02
C ALA A 951 -8.76 -9.47 -20.78
N ARG A 952 -9.18 -10.74 -20.76
CA ARG A 952 -10.44 -11.21 -21.37
C ARG A 952 -11.64 -11.19 -20.41
N HIS A 953 -11.42 -10.95 -19.11
CA HIS A 953 -12.46 -10.96 -18.07
C HIS A 953 -12.34 -9.71 -17.18
N PRO A 954 -12.82 -8.53 -17.65
CA PRO A 954 -12.65 -7.25 -16.97
C PRO A 954 -13.23 -7.22 -15.55
N ALA A 955 -14.40 -7.84 -15.34
CA ALA A 955 -15.05 -7.90 -14.02
C ALA A 955 -14.20 -8.65 -12.98
N THR A 956 -13.58 -9.78 -13.37
CA THR A 956 -12.67 -10.55 -12.50
C THR A 956 -11.40 -9.76 -12.21
N ARG A 957 -10.89 -9.02 -13.19
CA ARG A 957 -9.74 -8.12 -13.02
C ARG A 957 -10.06 -7.03 -12.01
N GLU A 958 -11.18 -6.33 -12.15
CA GLU A 958 -11.58 -5.25 -11.26
C GLU A 958 -11.78 -5.72 -9.82
N ALA A 959 -12.48 -6.85 -9.61
CA ALA A 959 -12.64 -7.44 -8.28
C ALA A 959 -11.31 -7.81 -7.62
N LEU A 960 -10.33 -8.31 -8.39
CA LEU A 960 -8.98 -8.62 -7.89
C LEU A 960 -8.20 -7.36 -7.51
N LEU A 961 -8.28 -6.32 -8.34
CA LEU A 961 -7.60 -5.03 -8.09
C LEU A 961 -8.18 -4.30 -6.87
N GLN A 962 -9.50 -4.33 -6.70
CA GLN A 962 -10.15 -3.75 -5.51
C GLN A 962 -9.66 -4.40 -4.21
N ARG A 963 -9.40 -5.71 -4.20
CA ARG A 963 -8.88 -6.44 -3.04
C ARG A 963 -7.38 -6.23 -2.81
N MET A 964 -6.57 -6.28 -3.87
CA MET A 964 -5.11 -6.15 -3.76
C MET A 964 -4.65 -4.70 -3.54
N GLY A 965 -5.49 -3.72 -3.88
CA GLY A 965 -5.20 -2.29 -3.76
C GLY A 965 -4.10 -1.76 -4.70
N GLY A 966 -3.45 -2.63 -5.49
CA GLY A 966 -2.46 -2.28 -6.50
C GLY A 966 -3.00 -2.35 -7.93
N ALA A 967 -2.27 -1.78 -8.89
CA ALA A 967 -2.61 -1.80 -10.31
C ALA A 967 -2.25 -3.14 -10.99
N ALA A 968 -2.95 -3.48 -12.08
CA ALA A 968 -2.54 -4.61 -12.92
C ALA A 968 -1.26 -4.25 -13.69
N LEU A 969 -0.31 -5.19 -13.73
CA LEU A 969 0.96 -5.02 -14.42
C LEU A 969 0.81 -5.22 -15.93
N PRO A 970 1.35 -4.33 -16.78
CA PRO A 970 1.56 -4.62 -18.19
C PRO A 970 2.44 -5.87 -18.37
N ALA A 971 2.15 -6.69 -19.39
CA ALA A 971 2.89 -7.90 -19.67
C ALA A 971 4.38 -7.64 -19.94
N ALA A 972 4.71 -6.51 -20.57
CA ALA A 972 6.09 -6.10 -20.82
C ALA A 972 6.87 -5.86 -19.51
N ASP A 973 6.25 -5.19 -18.54
CA ASP A 973 6.86 -4.90 -17.24
C ASP A 973 7.04 -6.19 -16.43
N ALA A 974 6.04 -7.06 -16.45
CA ALA A 974 6.10 -8.39 -15.84
C ALA A 974 7.27 -9.22 -16.41
N LEU A 975 7.41 -9.28 -17.74
CA LEU A 975 8.49 -10.02 -18.40
C LEU A 975 9.86 -9.37 -18.24
N ALA A 976 9.93 -8.05 -18.08
CA ALA A 976 11.17 -7.37 -17.70
C ALA A 976 11.61 -7.77 -16.27
N ALA A 977 10.68 -7.82 -15.33
CA ALA A 977 10.93 -8.27 -13.96
C ALA A 977 11.32 -9.76 -13.89
N MET A 978 10.76 -10.61 -14.77
CA MET A 978 11.21 -12.01 -14.90
C MET A 978 12.70 -12.10 -15.21
N ALA A 979 13.21 -11.25 -16.11
CA ALA A 979 14.61 -11.28 -16.47
C ALA A 979 15.54 -10.99 -15.29
N GLN A 980 15.15 -10.03 -14.47
CA GLN A 980 15.87 -9.67 -13.27
C GLN A 980 15.81 -10.80 -12.23
N ALA A 981 14.64 -11.43 -12.07
CA ALA A 981 14.49 -12.61 -11.21
C ALA A 981 15.39 -13.78 -11.66
N LEU A 982 15.62 -13.94 -12.97
CA LEU A 982 16.54 -14.93 -13.51
C LEU A 982 18.00 -14.60 -13.18
N ASP A 983 18.40 -13.31 -13.24
CA ASP A 983 19.75 -12.87 -12.87
C ASP A 983 20.02 -13.02 -11.35
N GLU A 984 19.02 -12.72 -10.51
CA GLU A 984 19.13 -12.80 -9.04
C GLU A 984 19.09 -14.24 -8.51
N GLY A 985 18.64 -15.20 -9.32
CA GLY A 985 18.58 -16.60 -8.93
C GLY A 985 17.63 -16.89 -7.77
N THR A 986 16.55 -16.10 -7.59
CA THR A 986 15.51 -16.36 -6.59
C THR A 986 14.57 -17.49 -7.06
N PRO A 987 14.27 -18.52 -6.23
CA PRO A 987 13.52 -19.70 -6.67
C PRO A 987 12.08 -19.42 -7.04
N ASP A 988 11.39 -18.60 -6.26
CA ASP A 988 9.95 -18.39 -6.39
C ASP A 988 9.54 -16.93 -6.09
N PRO A 989 10.06 -15.95 -6.85
CA PRO A 989 9.77 -14.55 -6.60
C PRO A 989 8.32 -14.22 -6.95
N ALA A 990 7.73 -13.34 -6.15
CA ALA A 990 6.41 -12.78 -6.41
C ALA A 990 6.53 -11.42 -7.08
N ILE A 991 5.86 -11.25 -8.22
CA ILE A 991 5.89 -10.03 -9.03
C ILE A 991 4.47 -9.50 -9.12
N LEU A 992 4.16 -8.50 -8.29
CA LEU A 992 2.84 -7.89 -8.18
C LEU A 992 2.94 -6.45 -7.68
N ALA A 993 1.94 -5.64 -8.01
CA ALA A 993 1.67 -4.40 -7.29
C ALA A 993 0.74 -4.73 -6.11
N LEU A 994 1.10 -4.27 -4.91
CA LEU A 994 0.37 -4.56 -3.69
C LEU A 994 0.30 -3.32 -2.79
N ASP A 995 -0.89 -3.02 -2.27
CA ASP A 995 -1.07 -2.12 -1.14
C ASP A 995 -1.35 -2.97 0.12
N GLY A 996 -0.35 -3.06 1.00
CA GLY A 996 -0.45 -3.86 2.23
C GLY A 996 -1.59 -3.42 3.16
N LYS A 997 -1.93 -2.12 3.18
CA LYS A 997 -3.01 -1.59 4.03
C LYS A 997 -4.39 -1.98 3.49
N ARG A 998 -4.59 -1.93 2.17
CA ARG A 998 -5.84 -2.36 1.54
C ARG A 998 -6.02 -3.88 1.58
N LEU A 999 -4.94 -4.63 1.42
CA LEU A 999 -5.00 -6.10 1.53
C LEU A 999 -5.48 -6.53 2.92
N ALA A 1000 -4.93 -5.94 3.99
CA ALA A 1000 -5.33 -6.21 5.38
C ALA A 1000 -6.81 -5.86 5.65
N GLY A 1001 -7.33 -4.81 5.00
CA GLY A 1001 -8.74 -4.41 5.13
C GLY A 1001 -9.74 -5.29 4.37
N THR A 1002 -9.28 -6.16 3.47
CA THR A 1002 -10.16 -6.94 2.57
C THR A 1002 -10.06 -8.46 2.74
N LEU A 1003 -8.93 -8.98 3.23
CA LEU A 1003 -8.71 -10.42 3.42
C LEU A 1003 -8.36 -10.74 4.89
N PRO A 1004 -9.11 -11.64 5.56
CA PRO A 1004 -8.81 -12.05 6.94
C PRO A 1004 -7.37 -12.55 7.15
N LEU A 1005 -6.84 -13.33 6.21
CA LEU A 1005 -5.47 -13.84 6.28
C LEU A 1005 -4.42 -12.72 6.26
N ALA A 1006 -4.71 -11.59 5.63
CA ALA A 1006 -3.81 -10.45 5.55
C ALA A 1006 -3.68 -9.67 6.86
N ALA A 1007 -4.54 -9.95 7.86
CA ALA A 1007 -4.42 -9.43 9.22
C ALA A 1007 -3.54 -10.29 10.16
N THR A 1008 -3.03 -11.43 9.67
CA THR A 1008 -2.18 -12.34 10.46
C THR A 1008 -0.72 -11.87 10.54
N PRO A 1009 0.08 -12.34 11.53
CA PRO A 1009 1.49 -11.98 11.68
C PRO A 1009 2.36 -12.21 10.42
N ARG A 1010 1.92 -13.09 9.51
CA ARG A 1010 2.57 -13.34 8.22
C ARG A 1010 2.81 -12.05 7.40
N PHE A 1011 1.89 -11.09 7.48
CA PHE A 1011 1.90 -9.86 6.67
C PHE A 1011 2.50 -8.66 7.42
N ALA A 1012 2.93 -8.82 8.67
CA ALA A 1012 3.40 -7.73 9.53
C ALA A 1012 4.53 -6.89 8.91
N LEU A 1013 5.40 -7.51 8.10
CA LEU A 1013 6.55 -6.85 7.48
C LEU A 1013 6.23 -6.17 6.14
N LEU A 1014 5.00 -6.26 5.63
CA LEU A 1014 4.59 -5.57 4.38
C LEU A 1014 4.08 -4.14 4.63
N SER A 1015 3.94 -3.72 5.89
CA SER A 1015 3.62 -2.33 6.27
C SER A 1015 4.85 -1.68 6.89
N PRO A 1016 5.54 -0.76 6.21
CA PRO A 1016 6.71 -0.11 6.80
C PRO A 1016 6.28 0.82 7.96
N PRO A 1017 6.91 0.73 9.14
CA PRO A 1017 6.91 1.82 10.10
C PRO A 1017 7.91 2.87 9.57
N GLY A 1018 7.44 3.89 8.84
CA GLY A 1018 8.36 4.93 8.35
C GLY A 1018 7.93 5.81 7.18
N GLY A 1019 6.66 6.22 7.11
CA GLY A 1019 6.28 7.41 6.33
C GLY A 1019 5.94 8.53 7.31
N ASP A 1020 6.83 9.52 7.44
CA ASP A 1020 6.75 10.69 8.32
C ASP A 1020 6.12 10.46 9.70
N ALA A 1021 6.97 10.03 10.65
CA ALA A 1021 6.72 10.22 12.06
C ALA A 1021 6.92 11.70 12.43
N GLY A 1022 6.00 12.56 11.98
CA GLY A 1022 5.69 13.80 12.69
C GLY A 1022 4.97 13.42 13.98
N GLU A 1023 5.42 14.00 15.11
CA GLU A 1023 4.89 13.82 16.45
C GLU A 1023 3.35 13.78 16.49
N GLY A 1024 2.79 12.59 16.58
CA GLY A 1024 1.37 12.35 16.68
C GLY A 1024 1.13 10.85 16.69
N ALA A 1025 0.94 10.28 17.88
CA ALA A 1025 0.66 8.86 18.08
C ALA A 1025 -0.37 8.34 17.06
N ALA A 1026 0.07 7.49 16.14
CA ALA A 1026 -0.82 6.78 15.23
C ALA A 1026 -1.46 5.63 16.01
N VAL A 1027 -2.65 5.89 16.55
CA VAL A 1027 -3.53 4.86 17.11
C VAL A 1027 -3.84 3.82 16.01
N PRO A 1028 -3.80 2.50 16.29
CA PRO A 1028 -4.22 1.47 15.34
C PRO A 1028 -5.57 1.80 14.70
N ARG A 1029 -5.73 1.54 13.38
CA ARG A 1029 -7.03 1.69 12.70
C ARG A 1029 -8.01 0.65 13.24
N GLU A 1030 -8.70 1.05 14.29
CA GLU A 1030 -9.84 0.37 14.88
C GLU A 1030 -11.05 0.41 13.90
N ASP A 1031 -11.66 -0.74 13.60
CA ASP A 1031 -12.91 -0.83 12.84
C ASP A 1031 -14.05 -0.27 13.72
N LEU A 1032 -14.26 1.05 13.63
CA LEU A 1032 -15.25 1.77 14.42
C LEU A 1032 -16.68 1.26 14.21
N PRO A 1033 -17.13 0.87 13.00
CA PRO A 1033 -18.40 0.16 12.82
C PRO A 1033 -18.49 -1.21 13.53
N ALA A 1034 -17.39 -1.97 13.64
CA ALA A 1034 -17.38 -3.20 14.43
C ALA A 1034 -17.36 -2.92 15.95
N LEU A 1035 -16.59 -1.94 16.40
CA LEU A 1035 -16.51 -1.52 17.80
C LEU A 1035 -17.79 -0.87 18.30
N ALA A 1036 -18.50 -0.11 17.46
CA ALA A 1036 -19.79 0.49 17.83
C ALA A 1036 -20.86 -0.56 18.17
N ARG A 1037 -20.72 -1.80 17.65
CA ARG A 1037 -21.60 -2.94 17.94
C ARG A 1037 -21.28 -3.63 19.27
N THR A 1038 -20.06 -3.46 19.80
CA THR A 1038 -19.58 -4.18 20.98
C THR A 1038 -19.31 -3.28 22.19
N LEU A 1039 -19.06 -1.98 21.97
CA LEU A 1039 -18.76 -1.01 23.02
C LEU A 1039 -20.03 -0.38 23.64
N PRO A 1040 -20.03 -0.15 24.98
CA PRO A 1040 -21.01 0.71 25.64
C PRO A 1040 -20.96 2.15 25.10
N ASP A 1041 -22.09 2.87 25.17
CA ASP A 1041 -22.23 4.23 24.61
C ASP A 1041 -21.17 5.21 25.10
N ALA A 1042 -20.85 5.18 26.39
CA ALA A 1042 -19.84 6.06 26.98
C ALA A 1042 -18.44 5.82 26.40
N ALA A 1043 -18.06 4.56 26.19
CA ALA A 1043 -16.75 4.19 25.65
C ALA A 1043 -16.64 4.45 24.14
N LEU A 1044 -17.73 4.26 23.39
CA LEU A 1044 -17.81 4.63 21.97
C LEU A 1044 -17.69 6.15 21.80
N GLN A 1045 -18.39 6.91 22.65
CA GLN A 1045 -18.38 8.36 22.63
C GLN A 1045 -16.99 8.95 22.91
N GLU A 1046 -16.26 8.39 23.88
CA GLU A 1046 -14.90 8.80 24.22
C GLU A 1046 -13.92 8.54 23.06
N LYS A 1047 -13.99 7.35 22.44
CA LYS A 1047 -13.17 7.02 21.26
C LYS A 1047 -13.47 7.90 20.05
N LEU A 1048 -14.74 8.19 19.78
CA LEU A 1048 -15.13 9.10 18.70
C LEU A 1048 -14.66 10.53 18.96
N LEU A 1049 -14.62 10.95 20.23
CA LEU A 1049 -14.10 12.26 20.60
C LEU A 1049 -12.57 12.35 20.43
N GLU A 1050 -11.83 11.30 20.80
CA GLU A 1050 -10.38 11.22 20.58
C GLU A 1050 -10.04 11.27 19.08
N LEU A 1051 -10.77 10.49 18.27
CA LEU A 1051 -10.72 10.53 16.81
C LEU A 1051 -10.90 11.95 16.28
N LEU A 1052 -11.98 12.63 16.70
CA LEU A 1052 -12.28 13.98 16.24
C LEU A 1052 -11.19 14.98 16.64
N ARG A 1053 -10.66 14.91 17.86
CA ARG A 1053 -9.57 15.79 18.31
C ARG A 1053 -8.29 15.56 17.49
N HIS A 1054 -8.03 14.32 17.10
CA HIS A 1054 -6.89 13.98 16.26
C HIS A 1054 -7.04 14.55 14.84
N GLU A 1055 -8.18 14.31 14.18
CA GLU A 1055 -8.45 14.84 12.83
C GLU A 1055 -8.45 16.37 12.80
N ILE A 1056 -9.10 17.00 13.77
CA ILE A 1056 -9.10 18.46 13.92
C ILE A 1056 -7.67 18.97 14.17
N GLY A 1057 -6.90 18.27 15.00
CA GLY A 1057 -5.51 18.61 15.28
C GLY A 1057 -4.62 18.55 14.03
N GLN A 1058 -4.81 17.54 13.18
CA GLN A 1058 -4.09 17.43 11.90
C GLN A 1058 -4.43 18.58 10.95
N ILE A 1059 -5.72 18.90 10.80
CA ILE A 1059 -6.17 19.98 9.91
C ILE A 1059 -5.68 21.35 10.39
N LEU A 1060 -5.68 21.59 11.71
CA LEU A 1060 -5.28 22.86 12.31
C LEU A 1060 -3.78 22.95 12.67
N HIS A 1061 -3.00 21.88 12.47
CA HIS A 1061 -1.63 21.76 12.96
C HIS A 1061 -1.47 22.05 14.46
N LEU A 1062 -2.42 21.53 15.26
CA LEU A 1062 -2.40 21.64 16.71
C LEU A 1062 -2.34 20.24 17.35
N PRO A 1063 -1.63 20.08 18.48
CA PRO A 1063 -1.68 18.84 19.23
C PRO A 1063 -3.14 18.54 19.62
N ALA A 1064 -3.60 17.29 19.47
CA ALA A 1064 -4.97 16.88 19.81
C ALA A 1064 -5.36 17.26 21.26
N THR A 1065 -4.38 17.30 22.16
CA THR A 1065 -4.52 17.72 23.57
C THR A 1065 -4.92 19.18 23.73
N ARG A 1066 -4.64 20.06 22.75
CA ARG A 1066 -5.02 21.47 22.75
C ARG A 1066 -6.40 21.75 22.13
N ILE A 1067 -7.05 20.74 21.55
CA ILE A 1067 -8.40 20.88 20.98
C ILE A 1067 -9.43 20.76 22.10
N ASP A 1068 -10.20 21.82 22.36
CA ASP A 1068 -11.29 21.83 23.34
C ASP A 1068 -12.54 21.13 22.77
N ALA A 1069 -13.01 20.10 23.47
CA ALA A 1069 -14.10 19.23 23.08
C ALA A 1069 -15.49 19.91 23.10
N ALA A 1070 -15.66 20.92 23.95
CA ALA A 1070 -16.92 21.63 24.14
C ALA A 1070 -17.02 22.89 23.27
N ARG A 1071 -15.89 23.38 22.75
CA ARG A 1071 -15.82 24.63 21.98
C ARG A 1071 -16.34 24.44 20.54
N PRO A 1072 -17.09 25.42 19.98
CA PRO A 1072 -17.50 25.37 18.58
C PRO A 1072 -16.30 25.28 17.62
N LEU A 1073 -16.41 24.48 16.56
CA LEU A 1073 -15.33 24.28 15.58
C LEU A 1073 -14.87 25.59 14.93
N ASN A 1074 -15.79 26.53 14.66
CA ASN A 1074 -15.46 27.83 14.09
C ASN A 1074 -14.54 28.66 15.00
N ASP A 1075 -14.71 28.55 16.33
CA ASP A 1075 -13.89 29.27 17.31
C ASP A 1075 -12.52 28.61 17.51
N LEU A 1076 -12.36 27.37 17.06
CA LEU A 1076 -11.09 26.64 17.01
C LEU A 1076 -10.30 26.96 15.73
N GLY A 1077 -10.87 27.72 14.79
CA GLY A 1077 -10.21 28.13 13.55
C GLY A 1077 -10.53 27.26 12.34
N LEU A 1078 -11.47 26.30 12.44
CA LEU A 1078 -11.99 25.60 11.27
C LEU A 1078 -12.87 26.54 10.45
N ASP A 1079 -12.50 26.75 9.19
CA ASP A 1079 -13.34 27.42 8.22
C ASP A 1079 -14.24 26.44 7.45
N SER A 1080 -15.08 26.95 6.55
CA SER A 1080 -16.01 26.14 5.77
C SER A 1080 -15.34 25.14 4.83
N LEU A 1081 -14.07 25.34 4.45
CA LEU A 1081 -13.34 24.43 3.57
C LEU A 1081 -12.65 23.33 4.37
N MET A 1082 -12.02 23.69 5.50
CA MET A 1082 -11.48 22.76 6.49
C MET A 1082 -12.57 21.85 7.08
N GLY A 1083 -13.79 22.36 7.25
CA GLY A 1083 -14.93 21.56 7.71
C GLY A 1083 -15.35 20.46 6.72
N VAL A 1084 -15.12 20.67 5.42
CA VAL A 1084 -15.36 19.65 4.39
C VAL A 1084 -14.26 18.60 4.42
N GLU A 1085 -12.99 19.00 4.54
CA GLU A 1085 -11.86 18.08 4.75
C GLU A 1085 -12.09 17.19 5.98
N LEU A 1086 -12.54 17.78 7.09
CA LEU A 1086 -12.93 17.03 8.29
C LEU A 1086 -14.09 16.06 8.02
N THR A 1087 -15.10 16.47 7.25
CA THR A 1087 -16.25 15.62 6.91
C THR A 1087 -15.82 14.40 6.10
N VAL A 1088 -14.98 14.61 5.08
CA VAL A 1088 -14.46 13.54 4.22
C VAL A 1088 -13.54 12.61 5.00
N ALA A 1089 -12.67 13.15 5.85
CA ALA A 1089 -11.81 12.37 6.74
C ALA A 1089 -12.63 11.49 7.71
N LEU A 1090 -13.70 12.04 8.28
CA LEU A 1090 -14.60 11.30 9.18
C LEU A 1090 -15.42 10.25 8.43
N GLU A 1091 -15.93 10.53 7.23
CA GLU A 1091 -16.64 9.54 6.42
C GLU A 1091 -15.70 8.39 6.04
N ALA A 1092 -14.46 8.68 5.66
CA ALA A 1092 -13.45 7.67 5.35
C ALA A 1092 -13.08 6.79 6.57
N ARG A 1093 -13.07 7.36 7.79
CA ARG A 1093 -12.71 6.64 9.03
C ARG A 1093 -13.87 5.94 9.71
N THR A 1094 -15.10 6.44 9.55
CA THR A 1094 -16.27 5.93 10.27
C THR A 1094 -17.30 5.25 9.37
N GLY A 1095 -17.23 5.44 8.05
CA GLY A 1095 -18.23 4.97 7.09
C GLY A 1095 -19.58 5.72 7.20
N VAL A 1096 -19.68 6.73 8.06
CA VAL A 1096 -20.89 7.54 8.25
C VAL A 1096 -20.82 8.77 7.33
N ARG A 1097 -21.77 8.86 6.42
CA ARG A 1097 -21.94 10.04 5.57
C ARG A 1097 -22.58 11.18 6.37
N LEU A 1098 -21.81 12.21 6.68
CA LEU A 1098 -22.34 13.41 7.34
C LEU A 1098 -22.85 14.41 6.28
N PRO A 1099 -24.04 15.01 6.46
CA PRO A 1099 -24.49 16.10 5.60
C PRO A 1099 -23.48 17.27 5.64
N PRO A 1100 -23.22 17.99 4.53
CA PRO A 1100 -22.25 19.09 4.48
C PRO A 1100 -22.49 20.20 5.52
N GLY A 1101 -23.74 20.37 5.97
CA GLY A 1101 -24.11 21.30 7.04
C GLY A 1101 -23.91 20.76 8.48
N ALA A 1102 -23.48 19.51 8.67
CA ALA A 1102 -23.32 18.90 9.99
C ALA A 1102 -22.08 19.41 10.74
N VAL A 1103 -21.06 19.84 9.99
CA VAL A 1103 -19.84 20.48 10.50
C VAL A 1103 -19.97 22.01 10.48
N ALA A 1104 -20.92 22.55 9.71
CA ALA A 1104 -21.20 23.99 9.63
C ALA A 1104 -22.12 24.47 10.77
N GLY A 1105 -21.65 25.36 11.64
CA GLY A 1105 -22.44 25.99 12.72
C GLY A 1105 -21.74 25.97 14.09
N GLN A 1106 -22.48 26.19 15.19
CA GLN A 1106 -21.98 26.06 16.58
C GLN A 1106 -21.82 24.57 17.03
N ALA A 1107 -21.39 23.70 16.12
CA ALA A 1107 -21.10 22.30 16.45
C ALA A 1107 -19.76 22.22 17.18
N SER A 1108 -19.72 21.48 18.29
CA SER A 1108 -18.48 21.15 19.00
C SER A 1108 -18.05 19.71 18.69
N PRO A 1109 -16.78 19.34 18.89
CA PRO A 1109 -16.32 17.96 18.76
C PRO A 1109 -17.21 16.94 19.50
N GLU A 1110 -17.69 17.26 20.70
CA GLU A 1110 -18.62 16.40 21.45
C GLU A 1110 -19.97 16.18 20.76
N LYS A 1111 -20.53 17.22 20.12
CA LYS A 1111 -21.80 17.10 19.40
C LYS A 1111 -21.65 16.23 18.15
N LEU A 1112 -20.52 16.35 17.46
CA LEU A 1112 -20.18 15.52 16.30
C LEU A 1112 -19.96 14.05 16.68
N ALA A 1113 -19.22 13.79 17.77
CA ALA A 1113 -19.02 12.44 18.29
C ALA A 1113 -20.35 11.73 18.59
N ARG A 1114 -21.29 12.45 19.24
CA ARG A 1114 -22.63 11.93 19.55
C ARG A 1114 -23.42 11.55 18.30
N ARG A 1115 -23.37 12.43 17.29
CA ARG A 1115 -24.11 12.25 16.04
C ARG A 1115 -23.57 11.09 15.21
N ILE A 1116 -22.25 10.91 15.18
CA ILE A 1116 -21.60 9.78 14.52
C ILE A 1116 -21.92 8.48 15.26
N GLY A 1117 -21.87 8.48 16.60
CA GLY A 1117 -22.23 7.32 17.43
C GLY A 1117 -23.67 6.84 17.18
N ALA A 1118 -24.64 7.75 17.15
CA ALA A 1118 -26.03 7.43 16.85
C ALA A 1118 -26.23 6.86 15.43
N ALA A 1119 -25.49 7.41 14.45
CA ALA A 1119 -25.54 6.92 13.07
C ALA A 1119 -24.93 5.50 12.93
N LEU A 1120 -23.83 5.21 13.63
CA LEU A 1120 -23.19 3.89 13.65
C LEU A 1120 -24.08 2.80 14.27
N ARG A 1121 -25.00 3.16 15.17
CA ARG A 1121 -25.98 2.24 15.79
C ARG A 1121 -27.25 2.02 14.97
N GLY A 1122 -27.38 2.67 13.81
CA GLY A 1122 -28.56 2.53 12.96
C GLY A 1122 -29.80 3.27 13.46
N GLU A 1123 -29.67 4.18 14.43
CA GLU A 1123 -30.79 4.94 14.99
C GLU A 1123 -31.20 6.15 14.12
N GLY A 1124 -30.47 6.42 13.03
CA GLY A 1124 -30.67 7.58 12.15
C GLY A 1124 -31.67 7.41 11.00
N GLY A 1125 -32.56 6.41 11.05
CA GLY A 1125 -33.34 5.95 9.90
C GLY A 1125 -34.85 5.84 10.08
N SER A 1126 -35.51 6.73 10.83
CA SER A 1126 -36.94 7.03 10.61
C SER A 1126 -37.32 8.34 11.30
N GLY A 1127 -38.02 9.22 10.57
CA GLY A 1127 -38.30 10.57 11.03
C GLY A 1127 -39.24 10.65 12.22
N GLN A 1128 -38.93 11.53 13.16
CA GLN A 1128 -39.87 12.46 13.78
C GLN A 1128 -39.06 13.56 14.47
N GLY A 1129 -39.22 14.79 14.01
CA GLY A 1129 -38.94 15.95 14.85
C GLY A 1129 -39.87 15.87 16.05
N SER A 1130 -39.31 15.75 17.24
CA SER A 1130 -40.01 16.00 18.48
C SER A 1130 -39.35 17.21 19.13
N ASP A 1131 -40.17 18.22 19.33
CA ASP A 1131 -39.87 19.46 20.02
C ASP A 1131 -39.31 19.17 21.41
N ASP A 1132 -38.14 19.77 21.71
CA ASP A 1132 -37.80 20.17 23.07
C ASP A 1132 -37.75 21.69 23.11
N THR A 1133 -38.94 22.30 23.19
CA THR A 1133 -39.11 23.66 23.70
C THR A 1133 -40.19 23.63 24.78
N GLY A 1134 -39.76 23.41 26.01
CA GLY A 1134 -40.55 23.64 27.21
C GLY A 1134 -40.35 25.06 27.74
N GLN A 1135 -41.46 25.82 27.75
CA GLN A 1135 -41.81 26.96 28.62
C GLN A 1135 -41.28 28.36 28.26
N ASP A 1136 -42.14 29.16 27.61
CA ASP A 1136 -42.81 30.28 28.30
C ASP A 1136 -44.09 30.75 27.58
N ALA A 1137 -44.98 31.42 28.33
CA ALA A 1137 -46.43 31.49 28.16
C ALA A 1137 -47.01 32.35 26.98
N ALA A 1138 -48.27 32.02 26.65
CA ALA A 1138 -49.24 32.58 25.69
C ALA A 1138 -49.62 34.08 25.92
N PRO A 1139 -50.56 34.74 25.17
CA PRO A 1139 -51.50 34.21 24.16
C PRO A 1139 -51.84 35.08 22.91
N GLY A 1140 -52.41 34.41 21.90
CA GLY A 1140 -53.64 34.88 21.24
C GLY A 1140 -53.55 35.48 19.84
N ALA A 1141 -54.02 34.74 18.82
CA ALA A 1141 -55.23 35.08 18.04
C ALA A 1141 -55.35 34.16 16.81
N ALA A 1142 -56.55 33.59 16.65
CA ALA A 1142 -56.96 32.71 15.58
C ALA A 1142 -57.13 33.42 14.22
N LEU A 1143 -57.12 32.66 13.12
CA LEU A 1143 -58.21 32.55 12.14
C LEU A 1143 -57.84 31.46 11.07
N PRO A 1144 -58.83 30.86 10.38
CA PRO A 1144 -58.77 29.47 9.92
C PRO A 1144 -58.53 29.29 8.42
N SER A 1145 -58.26 28.03 8.08
CA SER A 1145 -58.28 27.40 6.76
C SER A 1145 -59.48 27.77 5.87
N ALA A 1146 -59.24 27.85 4.55
CA ALA A 1146 -60.17 27.35 3.53
C ALA A 1146 -59.44 27.08 2.20
N ASP A 1147 -59.49 25.81 1.80
CA ASP A 1147 -59.79 25.25 0.48
C ASP A 1147 -59.40 25.97 -0.81
N ALA A 1148 -58.68 25.24 -1.67
CA ALA A 1148 -59.07 25.09 -3.07
C ALA A 1148 -58.66 23.72 -3.61
N ALA A 1149 -59.67 22.95 -3.99
CA ALA A 1149 -59.60 21.63 -4.57
C ALA A 1149 -59.18 21.63 -6.05
N GLN A 1150 -58.47 20.57 -6.42
CA GLN A 1150 -58.64 19.71 -7.60
C GLN A 1150 -58.87 20.32 -9.00
N LEU A 1151 -57.96 19.94 -9.91
CA LEU A 1151 -58.23 19.75 -11.34
C LEU A 1151 -57.94 18.28 -11.72
N PRO A 1152 -58.83 17.58 -12.45
CA PRO A 1152 -58.62 16.21 -12.91
C PRO A 1152 -58.32 16.11 -14.42
N GLY A 1153 -57.64 15.02 -14.83
CA GLY A 1153 -58.03 14.28 -16.04
C GLY A 1153 -57.11 14.26 -17.27
N ALA A 1154 -56.40 13.13 -17.43
CA ALA A 1154 -56.32 12.26 -18.61
C ALA A 1154 -55.60 12.67 -19.93
N ALA A 1155 -54.63 11.83 -20.33
CA ALA A 1155 -54.64 10.95 -21.52
C ALA A 1155 -53.34 10.93 -22.37
N GLN A 1156 -53.05 9.74 -22.90
CA GLN A 1156 -51.82 9.22 -23.52
C GLN A 1156 -51.58 9.64 -24.99
N ALA A 1157 -50.32 9.59 -25.45
CA ALA A 1157 -49.76 8.73 -26.54
C ALA A 1157 -48.34 9.23 -26.98
N PRO A 1158 -47.59 8.57 -27.90
CA PRO A 1158 -46.82 7.34 -27.72
C PRO A 1158 -45.31 7.45 -28.13
N ARG A 1159 -44.55 6.36 -27.88
CA ARG A 1159 -43.14 6.12 -28.27
C ARG A 1159 -42.92 6.05 -29.80
N VAL A 1160 -41.81 6.61 -30.31
CA VAL A 1160 -40.93 6.04 -31.36
C VAL A 1160 -39.48 6.52 -31.11
N MET A 1161 -38.53 5.59 -31.24
CA MET A 1161 -37.09 5.62 -30.90
C MET A 1161 -36.21 5.95 -32.14
N PRO A 1162 -34.86 6.09 -32.08
CA PRO A 1162 -33.86 5.34 -31.29
C PRO A 1162 -33.20 6.10 -30.14
#